data_AF-A0A1M7RL46-F1
#
_entry.id   AF-A0A1M7RL46-F1
#
_cell.length_a   1.000
_cell.length_b   1.000
_cell.length_c   1.000
_cell.angle_alpha   90.00
_cell.angle_beta   90.00
_cell.angle_gamma   90.00
#
_symmetry.space_group_name_H-M   'P 1'
#
loop_
_entity.id
_entity.type
_entity.pdbx_description
1 polymer ?
#
loop_
_entity_poly.entity_id
_entity_poly.type
_entity_poly.pdbx_seq_one_letter_code
_entity_poly.pdbx_strand_id
1 'polypeptide(L)'
;MADTAPVEPALIACPACDGLGFRIAPCACRHNGTEFLVSGRLLLSDSDPYPDCEICRGSGETTVMCFPCRQGGSLRAQGVVTVVNAVTGQTGSVQVVPGAFEPVPWEARPGRWMIDLSAIVRELAARVGVDTLYDMLDRPLASADLATPIYLPDTWTLAAPNAEKSAAEQAAIAEWAGRRRWHLYVGYPAGVRAHVDPEQRLVELRRAADAGRLDLVVRFLDGFWSVAYEVPGAQPRQGQAWYPGTATLTESLLAHTPSDLVEQAKGATTAAGHWVVASPPPAGDGTSAWTVEDLVAAVTITASGADGGSATWRDGRWQLSALTVVEERELLAAQQTGQVRSTVERVVGRVDELRTPPWLGPSIPTQRCARCVSGVAWRECSCTYLDDVATPDCPRCAGVGRAPDPYCSGCDDTRLVHLGAVVTLIGPDGRGQTTNLRIGKTPNVEFFVNDQGVRCARVPRELTAVAWAEAFGTDVDWLCSHGIRSIGALAREGVLATDLSDPREVVAEYLARLTAGRPGGRLVYFVRPPGDVPVESLLRPVLGVDARAEIAIAVDPRGRLRWGLAVTHRGAKSRYAPPEIDLTLGDAVGRVLAALPQRLGGIEHDVARTEPLSPAQHGRAVDVETGIPTLLQEVAQRYGRVLAAVTREGWTLHAWTQRRWQRIGAGTSLREVVTHTRTTG
;
A
#
# COMPACT_ATOMS: atom_id res chain seq x y z
N MET A 1 27.64 26.97 -24.52
CA MET A 1 26.30 26.51 -24.93
C MET A 1 26.13 26.88 -26.38
N ALA A 2 26.36 25.93 -27.29
CA ALA A 2 26.09 26.13 -28.71
C ALA A 2 24.58 26.06 -28.93
N ASP A 3 24.08 26.98 -29.75
CA ASP A 3 22.68 27.21 -30.08
C ASP A 3 22.23 26.13 -31.09
N THR A 4 21.99 24.91 -30.62
CA THR A 4 21.36 23.85 -31.42
C THR A 4 19.86 24.04 -31.39
N ALA A 5 19.26 24.30 -32.56
CA ALA A 5 17.81 24.37 -32.73
C ALA A 5 17.13 23.14 -32.08
N PRO A 6 16.01 23.32 -31.36
CA PRO A 6 15.35 22.23 -30.67
C PRO A 6 14.88 21.19 -31.70
N VAL A 7 15.44 19.99 -31.61
CA VAL A 7 14.96 18.84 -32.38
C VAL A 7 13.52 18.57 -31.95
N GLU A 8 12.57 18.73 -32.87
CA GLU A 8 11.18 18.39 -32.58
C GLU A 8 11.08 16.90 -32.23
N PRO A 9 10.50 16.55 -31.08
CA PRO A 9 10.43 15.16 -30.63
C PRO A 9 9.59 14.33 -31.61
N ALA A 10 10.22 13.37 -32.30
CA ALA A 10 9.56 12.60 -33.35
C ALA A 10 8.50 11.64 -32.79
N LEU A 11 7.35 11.56 -33.48
CA LEU A 11 6.40 10.46 -33.32
C LEU A 11 6.85 9.33 -34.24
N ILE A 12 7.17 8.16 -33.67
CA ILE A 12 7.67 7.01 -34.40
C ILE A 12 6.73 5.81 -34.24
N ALA A 13 6.83 4.83 -35.13
CA ALA A 13 6.26 3.51 -34.90
C ALA A 13 6.85 2.93 -33.62
N CYS A 14 6.00 2.37 -32.76
CA CYS A 14 6.45 1.81 -31.48
C CYS A 14 7.45 0.69 -31.74
N PRO A 15 8.73 0.81 -31.32
CA PRO A 15 9.76 -0.19 -31.62
C PRO A 15 9.47 -1.56 -31.00
N ALA A 16 8.66 -1.61 -29.93
CA ALA A 16 8.30 -2.84 -29.26
C ALA A 16 7.19 -3.65 -29.97
N CYS A 17 6.52 -3.09 -30.99
CA CYS A 17 5.45 -3.76 -31.73
C CYS A 17 5.40 -3.39 -33.22
N ASP A 18 6.43 -2.72 -33.73
CA ASP A 18 6.54 -2.26 -35.12
C ASP A 18 5.29 -1.54 -35.66
N GLY A 19 4.62 -0.76 -34.82
CA GLY A 19 3.42 -0.02 -35.23
C GLY A 19 2.09 -0.74 -35.02
N LEU A 20 2.09 -2.04 -34.69
CA LEU A 20 0.88 -2.88 -34.70
C LEU A 20 -0.03 -2.68 -33.48
N GLY A 21 0.50 -2.12 -32.38
CA GLY A 21 -0.23 -1.96 -31.11
C GLY A 21 -0.34 -3.25 -30.28
N PHE A 22 -0.02 -4.39 -30.87
CA PHE A 22 0.12 -5.69 -30.20
C PHE A 22 1.43 -6.33 -30.62
N ARG A 23 1.97 -7.22 -29.79
CA ARG A 23 3.14 -8.02 -30.13
C ARG A 23 2.79 -9.49 -30.02
N ILE A 24 3.40 -10.28 -30.91
CA ILE A 24 3.47 -11.72 -30.73
C ILE A 24 4.55 -11.95 -29.67
N ALA A 25 4.15 -12.48 -28.52
CA ALA A 25 5.05 -12.84 -27.45
C ALA A 25 5.04 -14.35 -27.28
N PRO A 26 6.17 -14.97 -26.88
CA PRO A 26 6.17 -16.34 -26.41
C PRO A 26 5.09 -16.52 -25.35
N CYS A 27 4.23 -17.52 -25.54
CA CYS A 27 3.25 -17.87 -24.55
C CYS A 27 3.97 -18.29 -23.27
N ALA A 28 3.40 -17.93 -22.11
CA ALA A 28 3.98 -18.30 -20.83
C ALA A 28 4.18 -19.81 -20.66
N CYS A 29 3.47 -20.65 -21.43
CA CYS A 29 3.68 -22.10 -21.42
C CYS A 29 5.05 -22.53 -21.92
N ARG A 30 5.70 -21.74 -22.80
CA ARG A 30 7.06 -22.01 -23.27
C ARG A 30 8.10 -21.89 -22.17
N HIS A 31 7.84 -21.07 -21.14
CA HIS A 31 8.72 -20.99 -19.97
C HIS A 31 8.82 -22.29 -19.18
N ASN A 32 7.80 -23.13 -19.34
CA ASN A 32 7.59 -24.36 -18.60
C ASN A 32 7.71 -25.61 -19.48
N GLY A 33 7.94 -25.43 -20.79
CA GLY A 33 8.02 -26.52 -21.76
C GLY A 33 6.71 -27.27 -22.00
N THR A 34 6.85 -28.52 -22.42
CA THR A 34 5.74 -29.40 -22.85
C THR A 34 5.08 -30.16 -21.70
N GLU A 35 5.52 -29.96 -20.46
CA GLU A 35 5.07 -30.74 -19.31
C GLU A 35 3.79 -30.14 -18.69
N PHE A 36 2.87 -31.01 -18.27
CA PHE A 36 1.69 -30.59 -17.51
C PHE A 36 2.07 -30.14 -16.09
N LEU A 37 2.92 -30.92 -15.40
CA LEU A 37 3.41 -30.63 -14.06
C LEU A 37 4.84 -30.08 -14.15
N VAL A 38 5.05 -28.85 -13.70
CA VAL A 38 6.30 -28.11 -13.89
C VAL A 38 6.96 -27.89 -12.53
N SER A 39 8.12 -28.48 -12.29
CA SER A 39 8.86 -28.36 -11.02
C SER A 39 10.13 -27.51 -11.17
N GLY A 40 10.35 -26.57 -10.24
CA GLY A 40 11.63 -25.83 -10.11
C GLY A 40 11.61 -24.33 -10.45
N ARG A 41 12.80 -23.71 -10.31
CA ARG A 41 13.08 -22.25 -10.45
C ARG A 41 13.51 -21.83 -11.86
N LEU A 42 13.70 -22.75 -12.79
CA LEU A 42 14.20 -22.43 -14.14
C LEU A 42 13.02 -22.11 -15.05
N LEU A 43 12.77 -20.82 -15.24
CA LEU A 43 12.03 -20.32 -16.41
C LEU A 43 12.93 -20.56 -17.62
N LEU A 44 12.67 -21.62 -18.39
CA LEU A 44 13.38 -21.88 -19.63
C LEU A 44 12.78 -20.98 -20.70
N SER A 45 13.45 -19.88 -21.06
CA SER A 45 12.88 -18.87 -21.97
C SER A 45 12.63 -19.35 -23.40
N ASP A 46 12.94 -20.61 -23.73
CA ASP A 46 12.95 -21.09 -25.11
C ASP A 46 12.60 -22.58 -25.30
N SER A 47 11.72 -23.14 -24.46
CA SER A 47 11.25 -24.53 -24.65
C SER A 47 10.10 -24.65 -25.66
N ASP A 48 9.87 -25.88 -26.12
CA ASP A 48 8.71 -26.24 -26.93
C ASP A 48 7.40 -25.95 -26.16
N PRO A 49 6.35 -25.50 -26.86
CA PRO A 49 5.12 -25.08 -26.21
C PRO A 49 4.30 -26.25 -25.67
N TYR A 50 3.63 -26.03 -24.55
CA TYR A 50 2.68 -26.99 -24.01
C TYR A 50 1.54 -27.28 -25.00
N PRO A 51 1.36 -28.54 -25.47
CA PRO A 51 0.38 -28.87 -26.52
C PRO A 51 -1.05 -28.49 -26.15
N ASP A 52 -1.44 -28.71 -24.90
CA ASP A 52 -2.80 -28.46 -24.40
C ASP A 52 -2.94 -27.07 -23.76
N CYS A 53 -2.09 -26.12 -24.15
CA CYS A 53 -2.12 -24.80 -23.55
C CYS A 53 -3.46 -24.07 -23.77
N GLU A 54 -4.15 -23.70 -22.69
CA GLU A 54 -5.45 -23.01 -22.76
C GLU A 54 -5.38 -21.61 -23.37
N ILE A 55 -4.19 -20.98 -23.35
CA ILE A 55 -3.97 -19.63 -23.90
C ILE A 55 -3.63 -19.69 -25.39
N CYS A 56 -2.57 -20.43 -25.76
CA CYS A 56 -2.03 -20.45 -27.12
C CYS A 56 -2.47 -21.65 -27.96
N ARG A 57 -3.18 -22.61 -27.37
CA ARG A 57 -3.63 -23.85 -28.01
C ARG A 57 -2.50 -24.60 -28.71
N GLY A 58 -1.36 -24.72 -28.04
CA GLY A 58 -0.18 -25.41 -28.54
C GLY A 58 0.68 -24.64 -29.54
N SER A 59 0.29 -23.44 -29.98
CA SER A 59 1.10 -22.65 -30.92
C SER A 59 2.38 -22.07 -30.31
N GLY A 60 2.43 -21.94 -28.98
CA GLY A 60 3.56 -21.36 -28.27
C GLY A 60 3.65 -19.83 -28.32
N GLU A 61 2.70 -19.18 -28.97
CA GLU A 61 2.68 -17.74 -29.14
C GLU A 61 1.33 -17.17 -28.70
N THR A 62 1.35 -15.97 -28.17
CA THR A 62 0.13 -15.24 -27.84
C THR A 62 0.26 -13.79 -28.25
N THR A 63 -0.86 -13.21 -28.64
CA THR A 63 -0.94 -11.80 -28.95
C THR A 63 -1.18 -11.04 -27.66
N VAL A 64 -0.19 -10.27 -27.21
CA VAL A 64 -0.33 -9.40 -26.05
C VAL A 64 -0.39 -7.95 -26.48
N MET A 65 -1.17 -7.17 -25.73
CA MET A 65 -1.21 -5.72 -25.89
C MET A 65 0.21 -5.17 -25.74
N CYS A 66 0.62 -4.27 -26.64
CA CYS A 66 1.91 -3.61 -26.49
C CYS A 66 1.84 -2.64 -25.31
N PHE A 67 2.45 -3.00 -24.18
CA PHE A 67 2.46 -2.18 -22.97
C PHE A 67 3.13 -0.81 -23.19
N PRO A 68 4.29 -0.71 -23.88
CA PRO A 68 4.90 0.57 -24.21
C PRO A 68 3.96 1.55 -24.90
N CYS A 69 3.24 1.17 -25.97
CA CYS A 69 2.34 2.08 -26.67
C CYS A 69 0.86 2.01 -26.23
N ARG A 70 0.50 1.10 -25.32
CA ARG A 70 -0.90 0.80 -24.93
C ARG A 70 -1.84 0.64 -26.13
N GLN A 71 -1.46 -0.20 -27.09
CA GLN A 71 -2.18 -0.43 -28.35
C GLN A 71 -2.25 0.76 -29.33
N GLY A 72 -1.65 1.91 -29.03
CA GLY A 72 -1.66 3.05 -29.93
C GLY A 72 -0.81 2.90 -31.20
N GLY A 73 0.05 1.87 -31.29
CA GLY A 73 0.97 1.66 -32.43
C GLY A 73 2.13 2.66 -32.52
N SER A 74 1.98 3.87 -31.98
CA SER A 74 3.00 4.91 -32.06
C SER A 74 3.48 5.36 -30.67
N LEU A 75 4.73 5.81 -30.62
CA LEU A 75 5.35 6.40 -29.45
C LEU A 75 6.09 7.67 -29.83
N ARG A 76 6.06 8.67 -28.95
CA ARG A 76 6.92 9.83 -29.11
C ARG A 76 8.26 9.56 -28.45
N ALA A 77 9.37 9.83 -29.15
CA ALA A 77 10.73 9.78 -28.62
C ALA A 77 11.00 10.99 -27.70
N GLN A 78 10.19 11.10 -26.64
CA GLN A 78 10.24 12.19 -25.69
C GLN A 78 9.77 11.70 -24.33
N GLY A 79 10.58 11.94 -23.31
CA GLY A 79 10.11 11.92 -21.93
C GLY A 79 10.50 13.19 -21.18
N VAL A 80 10.09 13.28 -19.92
CA VAL A 80 10.39 14.40 -19.04
C VAL A 80 10.88 13.86 -17.71
N VAL A 81 12.02 14.36 -17.24
CA VAL A 81 12.46 14.16 -15.87
C VAL A 81 12.11 15.41 -15.07
N THR A 82 11.53 15.26 -13.88
CA THR A 82 11.10 16.35 -13.00
C THR A 82 11.52 16.09 -11.58
N VAL A 83 12.08 17.09 -10.92
CA VAL A 83 12.27 17.11 -9.47
C VAL A 83 11.37 18.19 -8.89
N VAL A 84 10.56 17.83 -7.90
CA VAL A 84 9.72 18.76 -7.14
C VAL A 84 10.20 18.88 -5.70
N ASN A 85 10.32 20.10 -5.20
CA ASN A 85 10.50 20.36 -3.79
C ASN A 85 9.17 20.19 -3.05
N ALA A 86 9.08 19.19 -2.17
CA ALA A 86 7.87 18.84 -1.44
C ALA A 86 7.33 19.96 -0.55
N VAL A 87 8.18 20.92 -0.14
CA VAL A 87 7.82 22.03 0.75
C VAL A 87 7.39 23.25 -0.03
N THR A 88 8.19 23.65 -1.03
CA THR A 88 7.97 24.91 -1.75
C THR A 88 7.14 24.75 -3.01
N GLY A 89 7.00 23.52 -3.53
CA GLY A 89 6.41 23.26 -4.83
C GLY A 89 7.29 23.72 -6.01
N GLN A 90 8.52 24.17 -5.76
CA GLN A 90 9.46 24.48 -6.84
C GLN A 90 9.70 23.24 -7.68
N THR A 91 9.62 23.39 -9.00
CA THR A 91 9.85 22.30 -9.95
C THR A 91 10.92 22.67 -10.95
N GLY A 92 11.85 21.75 -11.10
CA GLY A 92 12.85 21.75 -12.15
C GLY A 92 12.62 20.53 -13.01
N SER A 93 12.49 20.74 -14.32
CA SER A 93 12.31 19.64 -15.27
C SER A 93 13.27 19.76 -16.45
N VAL A 94 13.44 18.65 -17.17
CA VAL A 94 14.17 18.62 -18.44
C VAL A 94 13.45 17.68 -19.40
N GLN A 95 13.46 18.01 -20.68
CA GLN A 95 13.02 17.07 -21.70
C GLN A 95 14.15 16.10 -22.03
N VAL A 96 13.81 14.82 -22.13
CA VAL A 96 14.70 13.78 -22.63
C VAL A 96 14.28 13.50 -24.07
N VAL A 97 15.06 14.03 -25.00
CA VAL A 97 14.88 13.91 -26.45
C VAL A 97 16.21 13.49 -27.09
N PRO A 98 16.19 12.94 -28.31
CA PRO A 98 17.41 12.50 -28.98
C PRO A 98 18.43 13.65 -29.14
N GLY A 99 19.69 13.38 -28.85
CA GLY A 99 20.80 14.32 -28.90
C GLY A 99 20.87 15.31 -27.74
N ALA A 100 19.93 15.26 -26.77
CA ALA A 100 19.97 16.15 -25.61
C ALA A 100 21.03 15.74 -24.57
N PHE A 101 21.41 14.46 -24.56
CA PHE A 101 22.36 13.90 -23.61
C PHE A 101 23.40 13.07 -24.34
N GLU A 102 24.65 13.17 -23.92
CA GLU A 102 25.74 12.39 -24.49
C GLU A 102 25.70 10.94 -23.95
N PRO A 103 25.64 9.91 -24.82
CA PRO A 103 25.70 8.54 -24.36
C PRO A 103 27.07 8.19 -23.79
N VAL A 104 27.07 7.37 -22.73
CA VAL A 104 28.27 6.89 -22.04
C VAL A 104 28.38 5.36 -22.11
N PRO A 105 29.60 4.78 -22.03
CA PRO A 105 29.77 3.34 -21.96
C PRO A 105 29.10 2.75 -20.70
N TRP A 106 28.46 1.59 -20.83
CA TRP A 106 27.89 0.88 -19.69
C TRP A 106 28.97 0.02 -19.01
N GLU A 107 29.40 0.42 -17.81
CA GLU A 107 30.50 -0.24 -17.09
C GLU A 107 30.27 -1.74 -16.85
N ALA A 108 29.02 -2.15 -16.57
CA ALA A 108 28.70 -3.55 -16.29
C ALA A 108 28.66 -4.45 -17.54
N ARG A 109 28.57 -3.87 -18.75
CA ARG A 109 28.57 -4.62 -20.01
C ARG A 109 29.44 -3.92 -21.06
N PRO A 110 30.71 -4.32 -21.19
CA PRO A 110 31.63 -3.76 -22.19
C PRO A 110 31.03 -3.76 -23.60
N GLY A 111 31.17 -2.63 -24.30
CA GLY A 111 30.66 -2.44 -25.67
C GLY A 111 29.20 -1.98 -25.76
N ARG A 112 28.47 -1.93 -24.64
CA ARG A 112 27.12 -1.33 -24.57
C ARG A 112 27.20 0.14 -24.18
N TRP A 113 26.20 0.90 -24.59
CA TRP A 113 26.08 2.33 -24.32
C TRP A 113 24.74 2.65 -23.67
N MET A 114 24.71 3.71 -22.88
CA MET A 114 23.52 4.18 -22.20
C MET A 114 23.51 5.71 -22.09
N ILE A 115 22.32 6.28 -21.93
CA ILE A 115 22.16 7.66 -21.48
C ILE A 115 21.96 7.62 -19.97
N ASP A 116 22.91 8.20 -19.22
CA ASP A 116 22.80 8.36 -17.77
C ASP A 116 22.08 9.66 -17.43
N LEU A 117 20.96 9.54 -16.72
CA LEU A 117 20.14 10.68 -16.28
C LEU A 117 20.48 11.12 -14.84
N SER A 118 21.40 10.45 -14.16
CA SER A 118 21.73 10.73 -12.76
C SER A 118 22.31 12.13 -12.56
N ALA A 119 23.18 12.57 -13.46
CA ALA A 119 23.79 13.90 -13.40
C ALA A 119 22.73 15.02 -13.51
N ILE A 120 21.78 14.89 -14.44
CA ILE A 120 20.74 15.90 -14.62
C ILE A 120 19.73 15.88 -13.47
N VAL A 121 19.42 14.72 -12.88
CA VAL A 121 18.60 14.65 -11.66
C VAL A 121 19.27 15.40 -10.49
N ARG A 122 20.59 15.26 -10.30
CA ARG A 122 21.33 16.04 -9.28
C ARG A 122 21.27 17.53 -9.54
N GLU A 123 21.46 17.95 -10.80
CA GLU A 123 21.39 19.36 -11.16
C GLU A 123 19.99 19.94 -10.88
N LEU A 124 18.93 19.21 -11.26
CA LEU A 124 17.55 19.61 -10.98
C LEU A 124 17.27 19.67 -9.47
N ALA A 125 17.78 18.71 -8.68
CA ALA A 125 17.68 18.70 -7.23
C ALA A 125 18.35 19.92 -6.58
N ALA A 126 19.59 20.22 -6.98
CA ALA A 126 20.31 21.41 -6.51
C ALA A 126 19.55 22.70 -6.89
N ARG A 127 18.97 22.76 -8.09
CA ARG A 127 18.20 23.92 -8.58
C ARG A 127 16.94 24.18 -7.75
N VAL A 128 16.26 23.14 -7.28
CA VAL A 128 15.06 23.27 -6.44
C VAL A 128 15.34 23.23 -4.93
N GLY A 129 16.62 23.16 -4.54
CA GLY A 129 17.06 23.21 -3.13
C GLY A 129 16.63 22.00 -2.30
N VAL A 130 16.83 20.79 -2.82
CA VAL A 130 16.53 19.53 -2.12
C VAL A 130 17.77 18.66 -1.99
N ASP A 131 17.89 17.97 -0.85
CA ASP A 131 19.07 17.17 -0.51
C ASP A 131 18.78 15.66 -0.50
N THR A 132 17.51 15.28 -0.33
CA THR A 132 17.06 13.90 -0.41
C THR A 132 16.00 13.77 -1.50
N LEU A 133 16.08 12.69 -2.28
CA LEU A 133 15.14 12.37 -3.35
C LEU A 133 14.46 11.04 -3.09
N TYR A 134 13.18 10.97 -3.43
CA TYR A 134 12.36 9.79 -3.32
C TYR A 134 11.76 9.45 -4.68
N ASP A 135 11.74 8.16 -5.01
CA ASP A 135 11.05 7.63 -6.18
C ASP A 135 9.55 7.44 -5.92
N MET A 136 8.82 6.99 -6.94
CA MET A 136 7.40 6.70 -6.82
C MET A 136 7.03 5.54 -5.90
N LEU A 137 8.00 4.76 -5.41
CA LEU A 137 7.79 3.73 -4.40
C LEU A 137 8.03 4.27 -2.99
N ASP A 138 8.28 5.58 -2.87
CA ASP A 138 8.67 6.27 -1.64
C ASP A 138 9.99 5.73 -1.05
N ARG A 139 10.90 5.27 -1.93
CA ARG A 139 12.24 4.82 -1.53
C ARG A 139 13.23 5.97 -1.67
N PRO A 140 14.08 6.22 -0.66
CA PRO A 140 15.16 7.18 -0.80
C PRO A 140 16.12 6.70 -1.87
N LEU A 141 16.46 7.56 -2.82
CA LEU A 141 17.39 7.24 -3.88
C LEU A 141 18.83 7.44 -3.39
N ALA A 142 19.65 6.40 -3.51
CA ALA A 142 21.07 6.49 -3.24
C ALA A 142 21.75 7.40 -4.28
N SER A 143 22.81 8.10 -3.89
CA SER A 143 23.52 9.06 -4.74
C SER A 143 24.10 8.47 -6.03
N ALA A 144 24.33 7.16 -6.05
CA ALA A 144 24.85 6.40 -7.19
C ALA A 144 23.78 6.04 -8.24
N ASP A 145 22.53 5.81 -7.83
CA ASP A 145 21.45 5.27 -8.68
C ASP A 145 20.21 6.18 -8.67
N LEU A 146 20.40 7.46 -8.96
CA LEU A 146 19.35 8.48 -8.86
C LEU A 146 18.30 8.38 -9.98
N ALA A 147 18.61 7.74 -11.10
CA ALA A 147 17.71 7.65 -12.24
C ALA A 147 17.80 6.32 -12.98
N THR A 148 16.68 5.88 -13.58
CA THR A 148 16.69 4.72 -14.47
C THR A 148 17.39 5.11 -15.78
N PRO A 149 18.52 4.47 -16.14
CA PRO A 149 19.24 4.80 -17.37
C PRO A 149 18.48 4.35 -18.61
N ILE A 150 18.78 4.98 -19.75
CA ILE A 150 18.25 4.59 -21.06
C ILE A 150 19.31 3.77 -21.77
N TYR A 151 19.10 2.46 -21.85
CA TYR A 151 20.02 1.57 -22.55
C TYR A 151 19.84 1.69 -24.06
N LEU A 152 20.93 1.86 -24.79
CA LEU A 152 20.91 1.95 -26.25
C LEU A 152 21.01 0.55 -26.88
N PRO A 153 20.36 0.32 -28.03
CA PRO A 153 20.43 -0.97 -28.74
C PRO A 153 21.84 -1.23 -29.30
N ASP A 154 22.13 -2.49 -29.66
CA ASP A 154 23.42 -2.90 -30.24
C ASP A 154 23.80 -2.17 -31.53
N THR A 155 22.79 -1.70 -32.26
CA THR A 155 22.99 -0.93 -33.49
C THR A 155 23.56 0.47 -33.23
N TRP A 156 23.48 0.95 -31.99
CA TRP A 156 24.11 2.19 -31.59
C TRP A 156 25.59 1.96 -31.29
N THR A 157 26.47 2.57 -32.10
CA THR A 157 27.93 2.54 -31.88
C THR A 157 28.55 3.88 -32.26
N LEU A 158 29.76 4.16 -31.77
CA LEU A 158 30.50 5.37 -32.17
C LEU A 158 30.81 5.41 -33.67
N ALA A 159 30.95 4.25 -34.33
CA ALA A 159 31.28 4.14 -35.75
C ALA A 159 30.06 4.22 -36.67
N ALA A 160 28.84 4.05 -36.15
CA ALA A 160 27.62 4.10 -36.95
C ALA A 160 27.41 5.49 -37.61
N PRO A 161 26.73 5.57 -38.77
CA PRO A 161 26.30 6.86 -39.34
C PRO A 161 25.41 7.66 -38.39
N ASN A 162 25.50 8.99 -38.41
CA ASN A 162 24.74 9.87 -37.51
C ASN A 162 23.21 9.65 -37.59
N ALA A 163 22.68 9.35 -38.78
CA ALA A 163 21.27 9.05 -38.96
C ALA A 163 20.85 7.77 -38.23
N GLU A 164 21.69 6.73 -38.28
CA GLU A 164 21.44 5.45 -37.58
C GLU A 164 21.56 5.61 -36.07
N LYS A 165 22.55 6.37 -35.59
CA LYS A 165 22.66 6.70 -34.15
C LYS A 165 21.42 7.44 -33.66
N SER A 166 20.97 8.44 -34.41
CA SER A 166 19.80 9.24 -34.04
C SER A 166 18.52 8.39 -34.03
N ALA A 167 18.33 7.49 -35.00
CA ALA A 167 17.19 6.58 -35.04
C ALA A 167 17.23 5.56 -33.88
N ALA A 168 18.40 4.99 -33.57
CA ALA A 168 18.57 4.07 -32.44
C ALA A 168 18.32 4.78 -31.09
N GLU A 169 18.78 6.01 -30.94
CA GLU A 169 18.52 6.84 -29.76
C GLU A 169 17.03 7.20 -29.63
N GLN A 170 16.38 7.58 -30.73
CA GLN A 170 14.93 7.81 -30.78
C GLN A 170 14.14 6.59 -30.32
N ALA A 171 14.48 5.40 -30.81
CA ALA A 171 13.83 4.16 -30.43
C ALA A 171 14.02 3.86 -28.93
N ALA A 172 15.24 4.02 -28.41
CA ALA A 172 15.55 3.78 -27.00
C ALA A 172 14.79 4.74 -26.06
N ILE A 173 14.78 6.04 -26.39
CA ILE A 173 14.03 7.05 -25.64
C ILE A 173 12.53 6.76 -25.72
N ALA A 174 12.00 6.42 -26.90
CA ALA A 174 10.59 6.08 -27.06
C ALA A 174 10.18 4.85 -26.23
N GLU A 175 11.02 3.80 -26.18
CA GLU A 175 10.74 2.61 -25.35
C GLU A 175 10.78 2.94 -23.85
N TRP A 176 11.81 3.66 -23.40
CA TRP A 176 11.94 4.14 -22.02
C TRP A 176 10.71 4.98 -21.61
N ALA A 177 10.35 5.96 -22.44
CA ALA A 177 9.20 6.83 -22.24
C ALA A 177 7.86 6.05 -22.38
N GLY A 178 7.87 4.93 -23.11
CA GLY A 178 6.80 3.95 -23.21
C GLY A 178 6.52 3.23 -21.88
N ARG A 179 7.49 3.13 -20.98
CA ARG A 179 7.25 2.61 -19.62
C ARG A 179 6.61 3.71 -18.76
N ARG A 180 7.25 4.87 -18.71
CA ARG A 180 6.81 6.09 -18.01
C ARG A 180 7.29 7.31 -18.79
N ARG A 181 6.37 8.14 -19.29
CA ARG A 181 6.77 9.29 -20.13
C ARG A 181 7.21 10.49 -19.31
N TRP A 182 6.76 10.53 -18.08
CA TRP A 182 7.14 11.51 -17.08
C TRP A 182 7.77 10.73 -15.93
N HIS A 183 8.99 11.08 -15.57
CA HIS A 183 9.70 10.54 -14.41
C HIS A 183 9.77 11.66 -13.37
N LEU A 184 9.02 11.51 -12.29
CA LEU A 184 8.87 12.49 -11.23
C LEU A 184 9.56 12.01 -9.96
N TYR A 185 10.44 12.86 -9.45
CA TYR A 185 11.16 12.67 -8.19
C TYR A 185 10.69 13.71 -7.18
N VAL A 186 10.38 13.26 -5.98
CA VAL A 186 9.99 14.14 -4.89
C VAL A 186 11.19 14.37 -3.99
N GLY A 187 11.60 15.63 -3.87
CA GLY A 187 12.73 16.03 -3.07
C GLY A 187 12.32 16.75 -1.79
N TYR A 188 13.11 16.58 -0.73
CA TYR A 188 12.97 17.30 0.52
C TYR A 188 14.24 18.12 0.82
N PRO A 189 14.09 19.37 1.29
CA PRO A 189 15.22 20.15 1.83
C PRO A 189 15.85 19.46 3.04
N ALA A 190 17.12 19.80 3.33
CA ALA A 190 17.80 19.39 4.55
C ALA A 190 16.92 19.56 5.80
N GLY A 191 16.88 18.53 6.63
CA GLY A 191 16.17 18.54 7.91
C GLY A 191 14.64 18.43 7.84
N VAL A 192 14.03 18.50 6.64
CA VAL A 192 12.57 18.38 6.50
C VAL A 192 12.11 16.92 6.55
N ARG A 193 12.78 16.05 5.79
CA ARG A 193 12.59 14.60 5.85
C ARG A 193 13.97 13.99 6.06
N ALA A 194 14.23 13.55 7.30
CA ALA A 194 15.52 12.96 7.64
C ALA A 194 15.77 11.70 6.82
N HIS A 195 17.02 11.50 6.39
CA HIS A 195 17.48 10.18 5.99
C HIS A 195 17.25 9.26 7.19
N VAL A 196 16.48 8.19 7.00
CA VAL A 196 16.19 7.29 8.11
C VAL A 196 17.43 6.45 8.35
N ASP A 197 18.10 6.70 9.47
CA ASP A 197 19.20 5.88 9.94
C ASP A 197 18.68 4.45 10.23
N PRO A 198 19.28 3.39 9.66
CA PRO A 198 18.91 2.00 9.96
C PRO A 198 18.92 1.68 11.45
N GLU A 199 19.81 2.29 12.23
CA GLU A 199 19.86 2.14 13.69
C GLU A 199 18.61 2.73 14.35
N GLN A 200 18.25 3.95 13.94
CA GLN A 200 17.02 4.58 14.39
C GLN A 200 15.79 3.75 13.98
N ARG A 201 15.76 3.22 12.76
CA ARG A 201 14.66 2.37 12.31
C ARG A 201 14.57 1.09 13.13
N LEU A 202 15.68 0.44 13.46
CA LEU A 202 15.69 -0.71 14.35
C LEU A 202 15.13 -0.36 15.75
N VAL A 203 15.46 0.82 16.29
CA VAL A 203 14.88 1.32 17.56
C VAL A 203 13.37 1.54 17.44
N GLU A 204 12.90 2.18 16.35
CA GLU A 204 11.47 2.39 16.09
C GLU A 204 10.71 1.07 16.00
N LEU A 205 11.26 0.09 15.27
CA LEU A 205 10.65 -1.21 15.09
C LEU A 205 10.57 -1.99 16.41
N ARG A 206 11.63 -1.95 17.24
CA ARG A 206 11.66 -2.56 18.58
C ARG A 206 10.62 -1.95 19.52
N ARG A 207 10.53 -0.62 19.56
CA ARG A 207 9.52 0.09 20.38
C ARG A 207 8.11 -0.29 19.97
N ALA A 208 7.84 -0.40 18.67
CA ALA A 208 6.54 -0.84 18.18
C ALA A 208 6.25 -2.31 18.53
N ALA A 209 7.27 -3.19 18.52
CA ALA A 209 7.14 -4.58 18.98
C ALA A 209 6.75 -4.64 20.47
N ASP A 210 7.47 -3.91 21.32
CA ASP A 210 7.24 -3.85 22.77
C ASP A 210 5.86 -3.28 23.09
N ALA A 211 5.47 -2.20 22.41
CA ALA A 211 4.15 -1.60 22.52
C ALA A 211 3.04 -2.55 22.06
N GLY A 212 3.27 -3.25 20.95
CA GLY A 212 2.38 -4.27 20.36
C GLY A 212 2.30 -5.55 21.18
N ARG A 213 3.23 -5.76 22.11
CA ARG A 213 3.50 -7.06 22.76
C ARG A 213 3.73 -8.16 21.73
N LEU A 214 4.50 -7.86 20.70
CA LEU A 214 4.84 -8.77 19.61
C LEU A 214 6.34 -9.04 19.62
N ASP A 215 6.73 -10.10 18.93
CA ASP A 215 8.13 -10.36 18.62
C ASP A 215 8.51 -9.54 17.40
N LEU A 216 9.66 -8.87 17.45
CA LEU A 216 10.33 -8.40 16.23
C LEU A 216 11.38 -9.43 15.86
N VAL A 217 11.25 -10.03 14.68
CA VAL A 217 12.08 -11.14 14.23
C VAL A 217 12.88 -10.70 13.02
N VAL A 218 14.19 -10.88 13.11
CA VAL A 218 15.14 -10.72 12.01
C VAL A 218 15.63 -12.11 11.62
N ARG A 219 15.61 -12.41 10.32
CA ARG A 219 16.03 -13.72 9.79
C ARG A 219 17.02 -13.56 8.67
N PHE A 220 17.93 -14.52 8.59
CA PHE A 220 18.81 -14.75 7.47
C PHE A 220 18.60 -16.18 6.95
N LEU A 221 18.12 -16.31 5.72
CA LEU A 221 17.81 -17.59 5.07
C LEU A 221 18.17 -17.49 3.58
N ASP A 222 18.85 -18.50 3.04
CA ASP A 222 19.26 -18.58 1.62
C ASP A 222 19.99 -17.33 1.09
N GLY A 223 20.74 -16.62 1.96
CA GLY A 223 21.47 -15.41 1.58
C GLY A 223 20.66 -14.10 1.63
N PHE A 224 19.42 -14.16 2.11
CA PHE A 224 18.51 -13.00 2.15
C PHE A 224 18.07 -12.65 3.57
N TRP A 225 17.89 -11.35 3.82
CA TRP A 225 17.44 -10.79 5.09
C TRP A 225 15.95 -10.46 5.08
N SER A 226 15.25 -10.80 6.17
CA SER A 226 13.87 -10.39 6.38
C SER A 226 13.62 -9.91 7.81
N VAL A 227 12.68 -8.98 7.95
CA VAL A 227 12.24 -8.40 9.21
C VAL A 227 10.72 -8.57 9.30
N ALA A 228 10.21 -9.07 10.43
CA ALA A 228 8.78 -9.26 10.63
C ALA A 228 8.36 -9.13 12.09
N TYR A 229 7.11 -8.76 12.32
CA TYR A 229 6.41 -8.85 13.58
C TYR A 229 5.66 -10.17 13.69
N GLU A 230 5.83 -10.88 14.81
CA GLU A 230 5.14 -12.14 15.08
C GLU A 230 4.37 -12.09 16.39
N VAL A 231 3.20 -12.73 16.41
CA VAL A 231 2.51 -13.03 17.68
C VAL A 231 3.32 -14.12 18.38
N PRO A 232 3.63 -14.00 19.69
CA PRO A 232 4.36 -15.05 20.38
C PRO A 232 3.67 -16.40 20.24
N GLY A 233 4.45 -17.43 19.90
CA GLY A 233 3.92 -18.77 19.63
C GLY A 233 3.32 -18.93 18.24
N ALA A 234 3.29 -17.89 17.41
CA ALA A 234 3.05 -18.05 15.98
C ALA A 234 4.18 -18.89 15.38
N GLN A 235 3.80 -19.88 14.58
CA GLN A 235 4.75 -20.45 13.65
C GLN A 235 4.97 -19.45 12.50
N PRO A 236 6.18 -19.37 11.94
CA PRO A 236 6.42 -18.58 10.73
C PRO A 236 5.36 -18.92 9.69
N ARG A 237 4.75 -17.89 9.06
CA ARG A 237 3.65 -18.10 8.12
C ARG A 237 4.05 -19.06 7.00
N GLN A 238 3.13 -19.96 6.66
CA GLN A 238 3.11 -20.65 5.38
C GLN A 238 3.10 -19.58 4.26
N GLY A 239 4.04 -19.68 3.33
CA GLY A 239 4.14 -18.88 2.11
C GLY A 239 4.95 -17.59 2.27
N GLN A 240 5.42 -17.24 3.48
CA GLN A 240 6.21 -16.00 3.67
C GLN A 240 7.65 -16.09 3.19
N ALA A 241 8.15 -17.28 2.82
CA ALA A 241 9.41 -17.45 2.10
C ALA A 241 9.43 -16.75 0.72
N TRP A 242 8.31 -16.17 0.27
CA TRP A 242 8.18 -15.51 -1.03
C TRP A 242 8.26 -13.98 -1.00
N TYR A 243 8.39 -13.32 0.16
CA TYR A 243 8.92 -11.96 0.08
C TYR A 243 10.39 -12.09 -0.28
N PRO A 244 10.86 -11.49 -1.39
CA PRO A 244 12.29 -11.45 -1.66
C PRO A 244 12.89 -10.68 -0.49
N GLY A 245 13.51 -11.43 0.44
CA GLY A 245 14.33 -10.80 1.44
C GLY A 245 15.37 -9.94 0.72
N THR A 246 15.85 -8.92 1.40
CA THR A 246 16.82 -8.01 0.81
C THR A 246 18.22 -8.62 0.89
N ALA A 247 19.13 -8.15 0.06
CA ALA A 247 20.51 -8.63 0.09
C ALA A 247 21.21 -8.23 1.41
N THR A 248 20.78 -7.12 2.01
CA THR A 248 21.33 -6.62 3.28
C THR A 248 20.25 -6.42 4.35
N LEU A 249 20.62 -6.52 5.62
CA LEU A 249 19.71 -6.19 6.74
C LEU A 249 19.29 -4.72 6.70
N THR A 250 20.19 -3.82 6.33
CA THR A 250 19.91 -2.38 6.19
C THR A 250 18.74 -2.11 5.25
N GLU A 251 18.77 -2.66 4.04
CA GLU A 251 17.67 -2.55 3.09
C GLU A 251 16.37 -3.12 3.67
N SER A 252 16.46 -4.24 4.41
CA SER A 252 15.32 -4.89 5.04
C SER A 252 14.68 -3.98 6.08
N LEU A 253 15.49 -3.37 6.96
CA LEU A 253 15.02 -2.46 8.00
C LEU A 253 14.37 -1.21 7.40
N LEU A 254 14.99 -0.62 6.38
CA LEU A 254 14.47 0.57 5.72
C LEU A 254 13.19 0.31 4.92
N ALA A 255 13.02 -0.91 4.42
CA ALA A 255 11.78 -1.35 3.75
C ALA A 255 10.60 -1.52 4.72
N HIS A 256 10.84 -1.64 6.03
CA HIS A 256 9.80 -1.88 7.03
C HIS A 256 9.52 -0.67 7.91
N THR A 257 8.25 -0.37 8.15
CA THR A 257 7.82 0.70 9.07
C THR A 257 7.11 0.09 10.29
N PRO A 258 7.02 0.83 11.42
CA PRO A 258 6.18 0.40 12.54
C PRO A 258 4.75 0.03 12.11
N SER A 259 4.17 0.73 11.13
CA SER A 259 2.82 0.48 10.64
C SER A 259 2.61 -0.90 10.02
N ASP A 260 3.67 -1.56 9.54
CA ASP A 260 3.59 -2.90 8.96
C ASP A 260 3.13 -3.95 9.98
N LEU A 261 3.34 -3.68 11.26
CA LEU A 261 2.84 -4.45 12.38
C LEU A 261 1.34 -4.73 12.24
N VAL A 262 0.54 -3.76 11.80
CA VAL A 262 -0.92 -3.92 11.66
C VAL A 262 -1.25 -5.01 10.65
N GLU A 263 -0.60 -5.02 9.49
CA GLU A 263 -0.84 -6.03 8.46
C GLU A 263 -0.22 -7.39 8.81
N GLN A 264 0.95 -7.39 9.47
CA GLN A 264 1.64 -8.61 9.87
C GLN A 264 0.91 -9.32 11.04
N ALA A 265 0.37 -8.56 11.99
CA ALA A 265 -0.43 -9.08 13.09
C ALA A 265 -1.77 -9.68 12.61
N LYS A 266 -2.40 -9.12 11.57
CA LYS A 266 -3.58 -9.76 10.93
C LYS A 266 -3.26 -11.16 10.40
N GLY A 267 -1.99 -11.40 10.13
CA GLY A 267 -1.55 -12.58 9.42
C GLY A 267 -1.24 -13.83 10.23
N ALA A 268 -1.28 -13.76 11.55
CA ALA A 268 -0.81 -14.81 12.44
C ALA A 268 -1.77 -16.01 12.56
N THR A 269 -2.12 -16.65 11.42
CA THR A 269 -3.15 -17.71 11.29
C THR A 269 -3.01 -18.95 12.15
N THR A 270 -1.83 -19.17 12.68
CA THR A 270 -1.46 -20.36 13.45
C THR A 270 -1.33 -20.10 14.95
N ALA A 271 -1.33 -18.83 15.39
CA ALA A 271 -1.10 -18.49 16.80
C ALA A 271 -2.38 -18.60 17.63
N ALA A 272 -2.27 -19.22 18.80
CA ALA A 272 -3.33 -19.14 19.80
C ALA A 272 -3.49 -17.69 20.29
N GLY A 273 -4.73 -17.27 20.52
CA GLY A 273 -5.00 -16.02 21.23
C GLY A 273 -4.65 -16.14 22.69
N HIS A 274 -3.99 -15.13 23.24
CA HIS A 274 -3.63 -15.05 24.66
C HIS A 274 -4.03 -13.70 25.22
N TRP A 275 -4.56 -13.71 26.44
CA TRP A 275 -4.74 -12.48 27.21
C TRP A 275 -3.39 -11.84 27.49
N VAL A 276 -3.36 -10.50 27.60
CA VAL A 276 -2.16 -9.79 28.05
C VAL A 276 -2.29 -9.49 29.54
N VAL A 277 -1.30 -9.90 30.34
CA VAL A 277 -1.23 -9.60 31.77
C VAL A 277 -0.34 -8.38 31.97
N ALA A 278 -0.75 -7.48 32.85
CA ALA A 278 0.09 -6.36 33.25
C ALA A 278 1.31 -6.91 34.00
N SER A 279 2.48 -6.72 33.40
CA SER A 279 3.76 -7.11 33.99
C SER A 279 4.75 -5.94 33.87
N PRO A 280 5.50 -5.61 34.93
CA PRO A 280 6.55 -4.60 34.83
C PRO A 280 7.59 -5.04 33.79
N PRO A 281 8.20 -4.10 33.05
CA PRO A 281 9.26 -4.45 32.12
C PRO A 281 10.42 -5.11 32.87
N PRO A 282 11.00 -6.22 32.36
CA PRO A 282 12.13 -6.85 33.01
C PRO A 282 13.35 -5.91 33.03
N ALA A 283 14.18 -6.02 34.07
CA ALA A 283 15.47 -5.30 34.12
C ALA A 283 16.35 -5.76 32.96
N GLY A 284 16.91 -4.83 32.17
CA GLY A 284 17.72 -5.17 31.00
C GLY A 284 19.01 -5.91 31.38
N ASP A 285 19.31 -7.01 30.69
CA ASP A 285 20.68 -7.49 30.53
C ASP A 285 21.25 -6.85 29.25
N GLY A 286 22.57 -6.69 29.12
CA GLY A 286 23.21 -5.84 28.09
C GLY A 286 22.96 -6.18 26.61
N THR A 287 22.07 -7.13 26.29
CA THR A 287 21.61 -7.45 24.92
C THR A 287 20.59 -6.44 24.36
N SER A 288 20.13 -5.48 25.18
CA SER A 288 19.17 -4.45 24.78
C SER A 288 19.73 -3.39 23.81
N ALA A 289 21.06 -3.35 23.62
CA ALA A 289 21.77 -2.27 22.93
C ALA A 289 22.44 -2.67 21.60
N TRP A 290 22.12 -3.84 21.03
CA TRP A 290 22.73 -4.26 19.75
C TRP A 290 22.48 -3.25 18.63
N THR A 291 23.55 -2.95 17.90
CA THR A 291 23.56 -2.23 16.63
C THR A 291 23.11 -3.14 15.49
N VAL A 292 22.86 -2.57 14.31
CA VAL A 292 22.60 -3.35 13.08
C VAL A 292 23.77 -4.27 12.76
N GLU A 293 25.01 -3.81 12.95
CA GLU A 293 26.22 -4.61 12.71
C GLU A 293 26.32 -5.80 13.68
N ASP A 294 26.06 -5.57 14.97
CA ASP A 294 26.02 -6.65 15.98
C ASP A 294 24.98 -7.72 15.60
N LEU A 295 23.83 -7.27 15.10
CA LEU A 295 22.74 -8.16 14.69
C LEU A 295 23.11 -9.00 13.47
N VAL A 296 23.76 -8.38 12.47
CA VAL A 296 24.27 -9.07 11.29
C VAL A 296 25.25 -10.16 11.72
N ALA A 297 26.26 -9.79 12.51
CA ALA A 297 27.28 -10.72 12.98
C ALA A 297 26.65 -11.88 13.77
N ALA A 298 25.79 -11.59 14.74
CA ALA A 298 25.18 -12.58 15.62
C ALA A 298 24.27 -13.57 14.87
N VAL A 299 23.43 -13.08 13.95
CA VAL A 299 22.52 -13.91 13.15
C VAL A 299 23.30 -14.76 12.16
N THR A 300 24.31 -14.21 11.48
CA THR A 300 25.15 -14.97 10.55
C THR A 300 25.97 -16.05 11.24
N ILE A 301 26.51 -15.78 12.44
CA ILE A 301 27.20 -16.80 13.26
C ILE A 301 26.22 -17.91 13.65
N THR A 302 25.00 -17.55 14.05
CA THR A 302 23.96 -18.51 14.44
C THR A 302 23.46 -19.35 13.25
N ALA A 303 23.49 -18.79 12.03
CA ALA A 303 23.18 -19.49 10.80
C ALA A 303 24.28 -20.48 10.37
N SER A 304 25.50 -20.35 10.91
CA SER A 304 26.64 -21.18 10.49
C SER A 304 26.41 -22.65 10.82
N GLY A 305 26.21 -23.48 9.79
CA GLY A 305 25.94 -24.91 9.94
C GLY A 305 24.47 -25.29 10.09
N ALA A 306 23.56 -24.34 9.90
CA ALA A 306 22.10 -24.54 9.86
C ALA A 306 21.52 -24.06 8.52
N ASP A 307 20.22 -24.26 8.28
CA ASP A 307 19.56 -23.76 7.08
C ASP A 307 19.44 -22.23 7.09
N GLY A 308 19.40 -21.62 8.29
CA GLY A 308 19.42 -20.18 8.47
C GLY A 308 19.60 -19.78 9.93
N GLY A 309 19.51 -18.48 10.21
CA GLY A 309 19.62 -17.91 11.56
C GLY A 309 18.51 -16.90 11.83
N SER A 310 18.16 -16.73 13.10
CA SER A 310 17.20 -15.73 13.53
C SER A 310 17.61 -15.03 14.81
N ALA A 311 17.26 -13.74 14.92
CA ALA A 311 17.27 -12.97 16.15
C ALA A 311 15.84 -12.50 16.43
N THR A 312 15.33 -12.77 17.63
CA THR A 312 14.00 -12.36 18.06
C THR A 312 14.11 -11.38 19.22
N TRP A 313 13.64 -10.16 19.01
CA TRP A 313 13.49 -9.16 20.06
C TRP A 313 12.18 -9.41 20.80
N ARG A 314 12.31 -9.65 22.11
CA ARG A 314 11.20 -9.82 23.04
C ARG A 314 11.63 -9.31 24.40
N ASP A 315 10.76 -8.51 25.03
CA ASP A 315 10.95 -8.06 26.41
C ASP A 315 12.28 -7.33 26.65
N GLY A 316 12.66 -6.47 25.71
CA GLY A 316 13.88 -5.67 25.84
C GLY A 316 15.17 -6.44 25.54
N ARG A 317 15.10 -7.66 24.99
CA ARG A 317 16.25 -8.54 24.78
C ARG A 317 16.20 -9.26 23.44
N TRP A 318 17.36 -9.49 22.85
CA TRP A 318 17.51 -10.34 21.67
C TRP A 318 17.75 -11.80 22.07
N GLN A 319 17.01 -12.71 21.44
CA GLN A 319 17.19 -14.15 21.54
C GLN A 319 17.59 -14.71 20.17
N LEU A 320 18.75 -15.36 20.09
CA LEU A 320 19.23 -16.00 18.87
C LEU A 320 18.71 -17.44 18.80
N SER A 321 18.39 -17.90 17.60
CA SER A 321 18.16 -19.32 17.35
C SER A 321 18.47 -19.68 15.90
N ALA A 322 19.06 -20.85 15.71
CA ALA A 322 19.24 -21.45 14.40
C ALA A 322 17.89 -21.83 13.80
N LEU A 323 17.79 -21.75 12.47
CA LEU A 323 16.61 -22.17 11.71
C LEU A 323 16.91 -23.49 11.01
N THR A 324 15.96 -24.40 11.08
CA THR A 324 16.00 -25.70 10.38
C THR A 324 14.72 -25.89 9.58
N VAL A 325 14.80 -26.56 8.43
CA VAL A 325 13.62 -26.97 7.67
C VAL A 325 12.88 -28.06 8.45
N VAL A 326 11.69 -27.74 8.95
CA VAL A 326 10.86 -28.68 9.72
C VAL A 326 9.89 -29.45 8.83
N GLU A 327 9.54 -28.88 7.68
CA GLU A 327 8.63 -29.49 6.73
C GLU A 327 8.92 -28.99 5.31
N GLU A 328 8.90 -29.89 4.34
CA GLU A 328 8.86 -29.54 2.93
C GLU A 328 7.49 -29.94 2.39
N ARG A 329 6.80 -28.99 1.75
CA ARG A 329 5.49 -29.22 1.14
C ARG A 329 5.55 -28.92 -0.34
N GLU A 330 4.97 -29.79 -1.14
CA GLU A 330 4.74 -29.51 -2.54
C GLU A 330 3.45 -28.71 -2.70
N LEU A 331 3.56 -27.47 -3.17
CA LEU A 331 2.43 -26.63 -3.52
C LEU A 331 2.19 -26.75 -5.02
N LEU A 332 0.97 -27.16 -5.38
CA LEU A 332 0.50 -27.26 -6.75
C LEU A 332 -0.39 -26.07 -7.07
N ALA A 333 0.02 -25.23 -8.02
CA ALA A 333 -0.70 -24.04 -8.45
C ALA A 333 -1.04 -24.13 -9.94
N ALA A 334 -2.33 -24.24 -10.25
CA ALA A 334 -2.83 -24.15 -11.62
C ALA A 334 -2.45 -22.80 -12.24
N GLN A 335 -1.87 -22.84 -13.44
CA GLN A 335 -1.54 -21.68 -14.24
C GLN A 335 -2.66 -21.40 -15.23
N GLN A 336 -2.76 -20.16 -15.69
CA GLN A 336 -3.70 -19.79 -16.77
C GLN A 336 -3.42 -20.55 -18.09
N THR A 337 -2.24 -21.14 -18.25
CA THR A 337 -1.88 -21.96 -19.41
C THR A 337 -2.47 -23.36 -19.39
N GLY A 338 -3.13 -23.77 -18.29
CA GLY A 338 -3.57 -25.16 -18.07
C GLY A 338 -2.51 -26.05 -17.42
N GLN A 339 -1.25 -25.61 -17.34
CA GLN A 339 -0.18 -26.33 -16.63
C GLN A 339 -0.32 -26.14 -15.11
N VAL A 340 0.21 -27.09 -14.34
CA VAL A 340 0.29 -27.04 -12.88
C VAL A 340 1.74 -26.79 -12.49
N ARG A 341 1.97 -25.67 -11.79
CA ARG A 341 3.30 -25.39 -11.22
C ARG A 341 3.42 -26.10 -9.88
N SER A 342 4.45 -26.93 -9.77
CA SER A 342 4.92 -27.48 -8.49
C SER A 342 6.01 -26.57 -7.93
N THR A 343 5.78 -26.08 -6.73
CA THR A 343 6.79 -25.36 -5.94
C THR A 343 6.96 -26.07 -4.61
N VAL A 344 8.21 -26.38 -4.24
CA VAL A 344 8.51 -26.86 -2.90
C VAL A 344 8.57 -25.66 -1.97
N GLU A 345 7.67 -25.64 -1.01
CA GLU A 345 7.67 -24.74 0.12
C GLU A 345 8.44 -25.38 1.28
N ARG A 346 9.43 -24.66 1.80
CA ARG A 346 10.17 -25.04 3.01
C ARG A 346 9.61 -24.28 4.20
N VAL A 347 9.00 -25.00 5.13
CA VAL A 347 8.61 -24.46 6.42
C VAL A 347 9.83 -24.53 7.33
N VAL A 348 10.29 -23.38 7.79
CA VAL A 348 11.42 -23.29 8.72
C VAL A 348 10.93 -23.14 10.15
N GLY A 349 11.54 -23.88 11.06
CA GLY A 349 11.32 -23.81 12.50
C GLY A 349 12.57 -23.31 13.22
N ARG A 350 12.39 -22.71 14.40
CA ARG A 350 13.49 -22.40 15.31
C ARG A 350 13.91 -23.70 16.01
N VAL A 351 15.21 -23.91 16.17
CA VAL A 351 15.73 -25.04 16.95
C VAL A 351 15.44 -24.87 18.43
N ASP A 352 15.48 -23.63 18.92
CA ASP A 352 15.24 -23.29 20.33
C ASP A 352 13.87 -22.65 20.51
N GLU A 353 13.15 -23.10 21.54
CA GLU A 353 11.91 -22.45 21.95
C GLU A 353 12.21 -21.09 22.61
N LEU A 354 11.49 -20.06 22.16
CA LEU A 354 11.57 -18.74 22.77
C LEU A 354 10.90 -18.78 24.15
N ARG A 355 11.54 -18.14 25.14
CA ARG A 355 10.99 -18.06 26.50
C ARG A 355 9.60 -17.42 26.50
N THR A 356 8.65 -18.03 27.19
CA THR A 356 7.30 -17.46 27.36
C THR A 356 7.39 -16.06 27.97
N PRO A 357 6.79 -15.03 27.33
CA PRO A 357 6.82 -13.68 27.86
C PRO A 357 6.06 -13.59 29.19
N PRO A 358 6.53 -12.78 30.16
CA PRO A 358 5.86 -12.64 31.46
C PRO A 358 4.53 -11.89 31.38
N TRP A 359 4.24 -11.21 30.27
CA TRP A 359 2.93 -10.60 29.99
C TRP A 359 1.99 -11.53 29.22
N LEU A 360 2.43 -12.73 28.81
CA LEU A 360 1.58 -13.68 28.11
C LEU A 360 0.68 -14.40 29.13
N GLY A 361 -0.62 -14.11 29.06
CA GLY A 361 -1.64 -14.73 29.89
C GLY A 361 -2.17 -16.06 29.31
N PRO A 362 -3.22 -16.62 29.93
CA PRO A 362 -3.85 -17.83 29.43
C PRO A 362 -4.49 -17.61 28.05
N SER A 363 -4.71 -18.71 27.34
CA SER A 363 -5.33 -18.65 26.01
C SER A 363 -6.76 -18.08 26.06
N ILE A 364 -7.13 -17.33 25.04
CA ILE A 364 -8.48 -16.82 24.82
C ILE A 364 -9.35 -18.02 24.40
N PRO A 365 -10.47 -18.30 25.09
CA PRO A 365 -11.34 -19.40 24.73
C PRO A 365 -11.84 -19.29 23.29
N THR A 366 -12.01 -20.42 22.62
CA THR A 366 -12.50 -20.50 21.24
C THR A 366 -13.76 -21.35 21.15
N GLN A 367 -14.62 -21.05 20.17
CA GLN A 367 -15.72 -21.90 19.77
C GLN A 367 -15.68 -22.20 18.27
N ARG A 368 -16.41 -23.21 17.80
CA ARG A 368 -16.51 -23.50 16.36
C ARG A 368 -17.28 -22.39 15.64
N CYS A 369 -16.83 -22.02 14.44
CA CYS A 369 -17.54 -21.06 13.60
C CYS A 369 -18.87 -21.66 13.11
N ALA A 370 -19.99 -21.03 13.46
CA ALA A 370 -21.32 -21.47 13.03
C ALA A 370 -21.53 -21.39 11.51
N ARG A 371 -20.72 -20.60 10.79
CA ARG A 371 -20.76 -20.46 9.32
C ARG A 371 -19.96 -21.55 8.59
N CYS A 372 -19.11 -22.31 9.30
CA CYS A 372 -18.26 -23.36 8.74
C CYS A 372 -18.80 -24.77 8.99
N VAL A 373 -20.11 -24.97 8.81
CA VAL A 373 -20.71 -26.30 8.97
C VAL A 373 -20.09 -27.24 7.93
N SER A 374 -19.61 -28.41 8.39
CA SER A 374 -18.90 -29.42 7.57
C SER A 374 -17.61 -28.96 6.87
N GLY A 375 -16.96 -27.88 7.34
CA GLY A 375 -15.69 -27.42 6.78
C GLY A 375 -15.81 -26.61 5.48
N VAL A 376 -17.04 -26.31 5.06
CA VAL A 376 -17.36 -25.41 3.94
C VAL A 376 -17.92 -24.13 4.54
N ALA A 377 -17.41 -22.97 4.09
CA ALA A 377 -17.98 -21.69 4.46
C ALA A 377 -19.29 -21.50 3.70
N TRP A 378 -20.40 -21.27 4.39
CA TRP A 378 -21.69 -21.00 3.75
C TRP A 378 -22.05 -19.53 3.94
N ARG A 379 -22.36 -18.84 2.83
CA ARG A 379 -22.94 -17.50 2.85
C ARG A 379 -24.38 -17.53 2.35
N GLU A 380 -25.18 -16.59 2.83
CA GLU A 380 -26.46 -16.30 2.20
C GLU A 380 -26.24 -15.93 0.74
N CYS A 381 -27.05 -16.55 -0.12
CA CYS A 381 -26.95 -16.31 -1.54
C CYS A 381 -27.46 -14.91 -1.84
N SER A 382 -26.82 -14.19 -2.76
CA SER A 382 -27.30 -12.86 -3.17
C SER A 382 -28.74 -12.86 -3.71
N CYS A 383 -29.32 -14.02 -4.03
CA CYS A 383 -30.72 -14.15 -4.42
C CYS A 383 -31.72 -13.96 -3.26
N THR A 384 -31.27 -14.02 -2.00
CA THR A 384 -32.11 -13.77 -0.81
C THR A 384 -32.01 -12.33 -0.30
N TYR A 385 -31.25 -11.45 -0.97
CA TYR A 385 -30.94 -10.12 -0.46
C TYR A 385 -32.12 -9.13 -0.55
N LEU A 386 -33.11 -9.44 -1.39
CA LEU A 386 -34.31 -8.60 -1.62
C LEU A 386 -35.58 -9.22 -1.03
N ASP A 387 -35.63 -10.54 -0.95
CA ASP A 387 -36.73 -11.32 -0.36
C ASP A 387 -36.12 -12.45 0.46
N ASP A 388 -36.61 -12.70 1.67
CA ASP A 388 -36.15 -13.78 2.58
C ASP A 388 -36.34 -15.20 2.00
N VAL A 389 -36.90 -15.31 0.79
CA VAL A 389 -37.13 -16.55 0.06
C VAL A 389 -36.14 -16.66 -1.09
N ALA A 390 -35.34 -17.72 -1.08
CA ALA A 390 -34.38 -18.00 -2.13
C ALA A 390 -35.05 -18.27 -3.48
N THR A 391 -34.53 -17.66 -4.55
CA THR A 391 -34.97 -17.99 -5.91
C THR A 391 -34.72 -19.48 -6.20
N PRO A 392 -35.75 -20.28 -6.55
CA PRO A 392 -35.64 -21.73 -6.73
C PRO A 392 -34.55 -22.13 -7.75
N ASP A 393 -34.43 -21.39 -8.85
CA ASP A 393 -33.50 -21.69 -9.94
C ASP A 393 -32.18 -20.92 -9.84
N CYS A 394 -31.80 -20.45 -8.65
CA CYS A 394 -30.57 -19.66 -8.51
C CYS A 394 -29.33 -20.52 -8.86
N PRO A 395 -28.50 -20.13 -9.85
CA PRO A 395 -27.35 -20.93 -10.27
C PRO A 395 -26.22 -21.01 -9.22
N ARG A 396 -26.30 -20.19 -8.15
CA ARG A 396 -25.32 -20.19 -7.06
C ARG A 396 -25.70 -21.07 -5.87
N CYS A 397 -27.00 -21.15 -5.55
CA CYS A 397 -27.47 -21.88 -4.37
C CYS A 397 -28.48 -22.98 -4.67
N ALA A 398 -28.91 -23.14 -5.92
CA ALA A 398 -29.92 -24.12 -6.35
C ALA A 398 -31.18 -24.10 -5.44
N GLY A 399 -31.69 -22.92 -5.14
CA GLY A 399 -32.89 -22.75 -4.29
C GLY A 399 -32.68 -22.91 -2.78
N VAL A 400 -31.46 -23.25 -2.32
CA VAL A 400 -31.16 -23.43 -0.88
C VAL A 400 -31.02 -22.10 -0.13
N GLY A 401 -30.87 -20.98 -0.84
CA GLY A 401 -30.64 -19.66 -0.24
C GLY A 401 -29.26 -19.47 0.37
N ARG A 402 -28.39 -20.48 0.29
CA ARG A 402 -26.99 -20.43 0.73
C ARG A 402 -26.07 -21.01 -0.33
N ALA A 403 -24.94 -20.36 -0.56
CA ALA A 403 -23.92 -20.81 -1.49
C ALA A 403 -22.60 -21.04 -0.74
N PRO A 404 -21.78 -22.03 -1.17
CA PRO A 404 -20.43 -22.17 -0.65
C PRO A 404 -19.62 -20.92 -1.00
N ASP A 405 -18.88 -20.42 -0.03
CA ASP A 405 -17.90 -19.34 -0.17
C ASP A 405 -16.51 -19.99 -0.19
N PRO A 406 -15.59 -19.60 -1.09
CA PRO A 406 -14.20 -20.09 -1.06
C PRO A 406 -13.48 -19.81 0.25
N TYR A 407 -13.94 -18.84 1.04
CA TYR A 407 -13.41 -18.53 2.37
C TYR A 407 -14.51 -18.03 3.32
N CYS A 408 -14.40 -18.37 4.60
CA CYS A 408 -15.28 -17.88 5.65
C CYS A 408 -14.81 -16.52 6.16
N SER A 409 -15.42 -15.44 5.68
CA SER A 409 -15.17 -14.08 6.18
C SER A 409 -15.46 -13.87 7.69
N GLY A 410 -16.14 -14.81 8.35
CA GLY A 410 -16.43 -14.75 9.78
C GLY A 410 -15.33 -15.31 10.68
N CYS A 411 -14.59 -16.34 10.23
CA CYS A 411 -13.50 -16.95 10.98
C CYS A 411 -12.15 -16.91 10.26
N ASP A 412 -12.10 -16.27 9.09
CA ASP A 412 -10.93 -16.26 8.19
C ASP A 412 -10.39 -17.68 7.93
N ASP A 413 -11.32 -18.61 7.68
CA ASP A 413 -11.09 -20.06 7.52
C ASP A 413 -10.40 -20.82 8.65
N THR A 414 -10.15 -20.17 9.80
CA THR A 414 -9.62 -20.86 11.00
C THR A 414 -10.61 -21.88 11.57
N ARG A 415 -11.89 -21.80 11.17
CA ARG A 415 -13.03 -22.58 11.70
C ARG A 415 -13.30 -22.35 13.19
N LEU A 416 -12.58 -21.43 13.80
CA LEU A 416 -12.66 -21.08 15.22
C LEU A 416 -12.97 -19.60 15.36
N VAL A 417 -13.71 -19.27 16.42
CA VAL A 417 -14.05 -17.90 16.79
C VAL A 417 -13.56 -17.69 18.21
N HIS A 418 -12.72 -16.66 18.41
CA HIS A 418 -12.22 -16.28 19.73
C HIS A 418 -13.31 -15.57 20.53
N LEU A 419 -13.56 -16.04 21.75
CA LEU A 419 -14.55 -15.50 22.70
C LEU A 419 -14.02 -14.30 23.50
N GLY A 420 -13.16 -13.52 22.85
CA GLY A 420 -12.35 -12.50 23.48
C GLY A 420 -11.45 -11.82 22.46
N ALA A 421 -10.99 -10.63 22.79
CA ALA A 421 -10.03 -9.90 21.97
C ALA A 421 -9.04 -9.12 22.83
N VAL A 422 -7.89 -8.80 22.26
CA VAL A 422 -6.87 -7.93 22.85
C VAL A 422 -6.67 -6.76 21.89
N VAL A 423 -7.04 -5.56 22.32
CA VAL A 423 -6.82 -4.35 21.54
C VAL A 423 -5.56 -3.67 22.02
N THR A 424 -4.63 -3.38 21.12
CA THR A 424 -3.44 -2.58 21.39
C THR A 424 -3.47 -1.32 20.53
N LEU A 425 -3.44 -0.16 21.18
CA LEU A 425 -3.32 1.16 20.55
C LEU A 425 -1.89 1.65 20.73
N ILE A 426 -1.22 2.08 19.66
CA ILE A 426 0.19 2.51 19.67
C ILE A 426 0.29 3.95 19.20
N GLY A 427 0.80 4.85 20.04
CA GLY A 427 0.96 6.28 19.76
C GLY A 427 2.12 6.59 18.81
N PRO A 428 2.24 7.85 18.35
CA PRO A 428 3.35 8.27 17.48
C PRO A 428 4.71 8.25 18.20
N ASP A 429 4.70 8.34 19.54
CA ASP A 429 5.87 8.22 20.40
C ASP A 429 6.30 6.76 20.63
N GLY A 430 5.58 5.81 20.03
CA GLY A 430 5.78 4.38 20.19
C GLY A 430 5.25 3.83 21.51
N ARG A 431 4.48 4.60 22.30
CA ARG A 431 3.85 4.09 23.52
C ARG A 431 2.57 3.32 23.20
N GLY A 432 2.44 2.14 23.76
CA GLY A 432 1.28 1.26 23.58
C GLY A 432 0.38 1.20 24.81
N GLN A 433 -0.94 1.11 24.59
CA GLN A 433 -1.90 0.67 25.60
C GLN A 433 -2.62 -0.58 25.10
N THR A 434 -2.63 -1.61 25.92
CA THR A 434 -3.29 -2.88 25.63
C THR A 434 -4.48 -3.09 26.54
N THR A 435 -5.63 -3.46 25.96
CA THR A 435 -6.89 -3.73 26.67
C THR A 435 -7.40 -5.12 26.30
N ASN A 436 -7.71 -5.94 27.31
CA ASN A 436 -8.37 -7.23 27.13
C ASN A 436 -9.89 -7.05 27.10
N LEU A 437 -10.52 -7.38 25.98
CA LEU A 437 -11.98 -7.38 25.80
C LEU A 437 -12.54 -8.76 26.12
N ARG A 438 -13.41 -8.81 27.12
CA ARG A 438 -14.01 -10.06 27.64
C ARG A 438 -15.53 -9.98 27.59
N ILE A 439 -16.18 -11.11 27.35
CA ILE A 439 -17.66 -11.23 27.39
C ILE A 439 -18.24 -10.84 28.77
N GLY A 440 -17.47 -11.02 29.84
CA GLY A 440 -17.96 -10.84 31.22
C GLY A 440 -18.87 -12.00 31.66
N LYS A 441 -19.22 -12.05 32.95
CA LYS A 441 -20.14 -13.08 33.48
C LYS A 441 -21.61 -12.77 33.15
N THR A 442 -21.97 -11.49 33.17
CA THR A 442 -23.33 -10.96 32.95
C THR A 442 -23.23 -9.63 32.17
N PRO A 443 -23.00 -9.67 30.85
CA PRO A 443 -22.87 -8.45 30.05
C PRO A 443 -24.18 -7.66 29.99
N ASN A 444 -24.08 -6.35 30.13
CA ASN A 444 -25.21 -5.44 30.02
C ASN A 444 -25.49 -5.09 28.54
N VAL A 445 -26.25 -5.95 27.85
CA VAL A 445 -26.66 -5.76 26.45
C VAL A 445 -28.02 -5.09 26.38
N GLU A 446 -28.11 -4.00 25.62
CA GLU A 446 -29.38 -3.31 25.34
C GLU A 446 -29.98 -3.83 24.02
N PHE A 447 -31.21 -4.33 24.07
CA PHE A 447 -31.94 -4.78 22.87
C PHE A 447 -32.95 -3.72 22.43
N PHE A 448 -33.02 -3.46 21.12
CA PHE A 448 -33.97 -2.50 20.54
C PHE A 448 -34.32 -2.89 19.10
N VAL A 449 -35.31 -2.21 18.52
CA VAL A 449 -35.69 -2.35 17.10
C VAL A 449 -35.33 -1.05 16.40
N ASN A 450 -34.60 -1.12 15.29
CA ASN A 450 -34.20 0.08 14.54
C ASN A 450 -35.37 0.62 13.68
N ASP A 451 -35.15 1.77 13.03
CA ASP A 451 -36.16 2.44 12.17
C ASP A 451 -36.62 1.60 10.96
N GLN A 452 -35.94 0.49 10.67
CA GLN A 452 -36.27 -0.46 9.61
C GLN A 452 -36.99 -1.71 10.13
N GLY A 453 -37.35 -1.77 11.42
CA GLY A 453 -38.00 -2.94 12.02
C GLY A 453 -37.04 -4.08 12.37
N VAL A 454 -35.73 -3.90 12.23
CA VAL A 454 -34.72 -4.93 12.50
C VAL A 454 -34.34 -4.94 13.96
N ARG A 455 -34.40 -6.12 14.59
CA ARG A 455 -33.91 -6.31 15.96
C ARG A 455 -32.40 -6.12 16.02
N CYS A 456 -31.97 -5.24 16.91
CA CYS A 456 -30.59 -4.89 17.14
C CYS A 456 -30.23 -5.09 18.61
N ALA A 457 -28.95 -5.30 18.87
CA ALA A 457 -28.39 -5.32 20.20
C ALA A 457 -27.18 -4.37 20.27
N ARG A 458 -27.05 -3.64 21.37
CA ARG A 458 -25.92 -2.77 21.68
C ARG A 458 -25.10 -3.40 22.81
N VAL A 459 -23.82 -3.63 22.57
CA VAL A 459 -22.90 -4.19 23.57
C VAL A 459 -22.46 -3.14 24.60
N PRO A 460 -21.95 -3.57 25.77
CA PRO A 460 -21.44 -2.65 26.78
C PRO A 460 -20.39 -1.67 26.23
N ARG A 461 -20.44 -0.42 26.72
CA ARG A 461 -19.59 0.69 26.24
C ARG A 461 -18.10 0.36 26.31
N GLU A 462 -17.66 -0.36 27.33
CA GLU A 462 -16.27 -0.79 27.53
C GLU A 462 -15.72 -1.67 26.40
N LEU A 463 -16.60 -2.30 25.61
CA LEU A 463 -16.24 -3.11 24.44
C LEU A 463 -16.19 -2.29 23.14
N THR A 464 -16.44 -0.98 23.20
CA THR A 464 -16.51 -0.11 22.02
C THR A 464 -15.27 0.75 21.90
N ALA A 465 -15.00 1.21 20.68
CA ALA A 465 -13.93 2.14 20.36
C ALA A 465 -14.03 3.46 21.12
N VAL A 466 -15.22 3.84 21.62
CA VAL A 466 -15.39 5.03 22.47
C VAL A 466 -14.57 4.89 23.76
N ALA A 467 -14.74 3.76 24.47
CA ALA A 467 -14.01 3.52 25.71
C ALA A 467 -12.50 3.38 25.46
N TRP A 468 -12.10 2.77 24.35
CA TRP A 468 -10.68 2.64 24.00
C TRP A 468 -10.05 4.00 23.69
N ALA A 469 -10.76 4.85 22.95
CA ALA A 469 -10.32 6.19 22.63
C ALA A 469 -10.17 7.06 23.88
N GLU A 470 -11.13 7.01 24.80
CA GLU A 470 -11.06 7.70 26.10
C GLU A 470 -9.88 7.20 26.95
N ALA A 471 -9.70 5.88 27.04
CA ALA A 471 -8.62 5.29 27.83
C ALA A 471 -7.23 5.64 27.28
N PHE A 472 -7.11 5.80 25.96
CA PHE A 472 -5.87 6.17 25.27
C PHE A 472 -5.65 7.68 25.14
N GLY A 473 -6.67 8.49 25.40
CA GLY A 473 -6.62 9.94 25.21
C GLY A 473 -6.65 10.37 23.73
N THR A 474 -7.38 9.65 22.88
CA THR A 474 -7.60 10.00 21.46
C THR A 474 -9.08 10.22 21.14
N ASP A 475 -9.37 10.78 19.98
CA ASP A 475 -10.72 10.90 19.45
C ASP A 475 -11.22 9.57 18.86
N VAL A 476 -12.50 9.24 19.10
CA VAL A 476 -13.10 7.98 18.63
C VAL A 476 -13.37 7.99 17.12
N ASP A 477 -13.70 9.15 16.52
CA ASP A 477 -13.83 9.23 15.05
C ASP A 477 -12.48 9.02 14.39
N TRP A 478 -11.44 9.60 14.97
CA TRP A 478 -10.07 9.35 14.56
C TRP A 478 -9.74 7.86 14.62
N LEU A 479 -10.00 7.19 15.75
CA LEU A 479 -9.71 5.76 15.92
C LEU A 479 -10.48 4.89 14.90
N CYS A 480 -11.76 5.21 14.67
CA CYS A 480 -12.62 4.52 13.70
C CYS A 480 -12.16 4.69 12.25
N SER A 481 -11.68 5.87 11.88
CA SER A 481 -11.26 6.18 10.52
C SER A 481 -9.84 5.69 10.20
N HIS A 482 -8.95 5.54 11.19
CA HIS A 482 -7.52 5.29 10.99
C HIS A 482 -7.01 3.97 11.55
N GLY A 483 -7.50 3.56 12.71
CA GLY A 483 -7.14 2.29 13.34
C GLY A 483 -8.01 1.15 12.80
N ILE A 484 -9.32 1.30 12.90
CA ILE A 484 -10.25 0.14 12.86
C ILE A 484 -11.21 0.16 11.65
N ARG A 485 -10.81 0.81 10.54
CA ARG A 485 -11.68 1.17 9.41
C ARG A 485 -12.54 0.03 8.84
N SER A 486 -12.03 -1.20 8.79
CA SER A 486 -12.78 -2.37 8.30
C SER A 486 -14.00 -2.74 9.18
N ILE A 487 -14.04 -2.29 10.42
CA ILE A 487 -15.07 -2.58 11.43
C ILE A 487 -15.60 -1.30 12.08
N GLY A 488 -15.33 -0.12 11.50
CA GLY A 488 -15.45 1.18 12.14
C GLY A 488 -16.81 1.46 12.79
N ALA A 489 -17.91 1.26 12.06
CA ALA A 489 -19.26 1.48 12.59
C ALA A 489 -19.62 0.49 13.71
N LEU A 490 -19.33 -0.80 13.51
CA LEU A 490 -19.55 -1.86 14.49
C LEU A 490 -18.78 -1.56 15.79
N ALA A 491 -17.49 -1.29 15.68
CA ALA A 491 -16.63 -1.02 16.83
C ALA A 491 -16.97 0.30 17.53
N ARG A 492 -17.41 1.31 16.77
CA ARG A 492 -17.80 2.62 17.32
C ARG A 492 -19.08 2.52 18.15
N GLU A 493 -20.13 1.98 17.55
CA GLU A 493 -21.47 2.03 18.11
C GLU A 493 -21.76 0.83 19.00
N GLY A 494 -21.02 -0.27 18.81
CA GLY A 494 -21.29 -1.53 19.51
C GLY A 494 -22.62 -2.15 19.10
N VAL A 495 -23.22 -1.72 17.98
CA VAL A 495 -24.54 -2.15 17.54
C VAL A 495 -24.41 -3.22 16.47
N LEU A 496 -25.12 -4.33 16.64
CA LEU A 496 -25.31 -5.34 15.59
C LEU A 496 -26.78 -5.73 15.44
N ALA A 497 -27.20 -5.96 14.20
CA ALA A 497 -28.44 -6.67 13.92
C ALA A 497 -28.29 -8.14 14.35
N THR A 498 -29.27 -8.65 15.09
CA THR A 498 -29.22 -9.98 15.69
C THR A 498 -30.60 -10.52 16.07
N ASP A 499 -30.79 -11.83 15.91
CA ASP A 499 -31.92 -12.61 16.41
C ASP A 499 -31.65 -13.20 17.81
N LEU A 500 -30.39 -13.19 18.25
CA LEU A 500 -29.94 -13.72 19.54
C LEU A 500 -30.63 -13.01 20.72
N SER A 501 -30.97 -13.79 21.74
CA SER A 501 -31.60 -13.30 22.98
C SER A 501 -30.71 -13.40 24.21
N ASP A 502 -29.67 -14.25 24.20
CA ASP A 502 -28.70 -14.32 25.30
C ASP A 502 -27.65 -13.19 25.16
N PRO A 503 -27.54 -12.27 26.14
CA PRO A 503 -26.51 -11.25 26.17
C PRO A 503 -25.08 -11.78 25.95
N ARG A 504 -24.75 -12.98 26.44
CA ARG A 504 -23.40 -13.57 26.29
C ARG A 504 -23.13 -13.99 24.85
N GLU A 505 -24.12 -14.56 24.18
CA GLU A 505 -24.02 -14.94 22.76
C GLU A 505 -23.93 -13.71 21.87
N VAL A 506 -24.68 -12.63 22.19
CA VAL A 506 -24.57 -11.34 21.49
C VAL A 506 -23.16 -10.78 21.58
N VAL A 507 -22.57 -10.75 22.78
CA VAL A 507 -21.20 -10.24 22.93
C VAL A 507 -20.18 -11.15 22.26
N ALA A 508 -20.38 -12.48 22.28
CA ALA A 508 -19.53 -13.42 21.54
C ALA A 508 -19.59 -13.15 20.03
N GLU A 509 -20.78 -12.96 19.46
CA GLU A 509 -20.98 -12.63 18.05
C GLU A 509 -20.39 -11.25 17.71
N TYR A 510 -20.55 -10.25 18.58
CA TYR A 510 -19.91 -8.95 18.43
C TYR A 510 -18.39 -9.09 18.35
N LEU A 511 -17.76 -9.81 19.29
CA LEU A 511 -16.31 -10.02 19.32
C LEU A 511 -15.83 -10.86 18.12
N ALA A 512 -16.64 -11.81 17.66
CA ALA A 512 -16.38 -12.58 16.44
C ALA A 512 -16.30 -11.67 15.21
N ARG A 513 -17.27 -10.77 15.05
CA ARG A 513 -17.31 -9.80 13.93
C ARG A 513 -16.22 -8.73 14.07
N LEU A 514 -15.97 -8.27 15.28
CA LEU A 514 -14.92 -7.29 15.60
C LEU A 514 -13.53 -7.84 15.26
N THR A 515 -13.30 -9.12 15.55
CA THR A 515 -12.03 -9.79 15.23
C THR A 515 -12.00 -10.31 13.80
N ALA A 516 -13.14 -10.50 13.13
CA ALA A 516 -13.26 -11.14 11.82
C ALA A 516 -12.51 -12.49 11.75
N GLY A 517 -12.54 -13.25 12.86
CA GLY A 517 -11.80 -14.52 12.94
C GLY A 517 -10.29 -14.39 13.16
N ARG A 518 -9.78 -13.18 13.40
CA ARG A 518 -8.34 -12.94 13.56
C ARG A 518 -7.75 -13.90 14.60
N PRO A 519 -6.81 -14.74 14.18
CA PRO A 519 -6.14 -15.70 15.04
C PRO A 519 -5.27 -14.92 16.02
N GLY A 520 -5.41 -15.26 17.30
CA GLY A 520 -4.82 -14.47 18.36
C GLY A 520 -5.80 -13.56 19.12
N GLY A 521 -6.97 -13.26 18.52
CA GLY A 521 -7.90 -12.23 19.03
C GLY A 521 -7.28 -10.83 19.09
N ARG A 522 -6.12 -10.59 18.45
CA ARG A 522 -5.36 -9.34 18.59
C ARG A 522 -5.76 -8.31 17.53
N LEU A 523 -5.96 -7.08 17.99
CA LEU A 523 -6.28 -5.93 17.18
C LEU A 523 -5.26 -4.85 17.50
N VAL A 524 -4.26 -4.66 16.63
CA VAL A 524 -3.24 -3.62 16.83
C VAL A 524 -3.48 -2.46 15.89
N TYR A 525 -3.46 -1.25 16.44
CA TYR A 525 -3.74 -0.02 15.71
C TYR A 525 -2.72 1.05 16.07
N PHE A 526 -2.19 1.73 15.05
CA PHE A 526 -1.44 2.97 15.28
C PHE A 526 -2.42 4.11 15.46
N VAL A 527 -2.21 4.87 16.52
CA VAL A 527 -2.87 6.12 16.82
C VAL A 527 -1.90 7.24 16.53
N ARG A 528 -2.05 7.93 15.39
CA ARG A 528 -1.25 9.12 15.09
C ARG A 528 -2.15 10.34 15.28
N PRO A 529 -1.84 11.29 16.17
CA PRO A 529 -2.65 12.49 16.31
C PRO A 529 -2.82 13.15 14.93
N PRO A 530 -3.98 13.80 14.68
CA PRO A 530 -4.20 14.51 13.43
C PRO A 530 -3.03 15.47 13.23
N GLY A 531 -2.35 15.35 12.10
CA GLY A 531 -1.26 16.25 11.78
C GLY A 531 -1.82 17.65 11.62
N ASP A 532 -1.24 18.64 12.30
CA ASP A 532 -1.53 20.07 12.06
C ASP A 532 -0.95 20.56 10.72
N VAL A 533 -0.77 19.64 9.75
CA VAL A 533 -0.14 19.98 8.48
C VAL A 533 -1.16 20.75 7.64
N PRO A 534 -0.86 22.00 7.26
CA PRO A 534 -1.79 22.81 6.48
C PRO A 534 -2.04 22.16 5.10
N VAL A 535 -3.25 22.32 4.56
CA VAL A 535 -3.60 21.81 3.22
C VAL A 535 -2.70 22.43 2.15
N GLU A 536 -2.22 23.65 2.39
CA GLU A 536 -1.28 24.39 1.56
C GLU A 536 0.04 23.62 1.37
N SER A 537 0.49 22.87 2.39
CA SER A 537 1.69 22.02 2.29
C SER A 537 1.51 20.87 1.30
N LEU A 538 0.29 20.38 1.10
CA LEU A 538 -0.03 19.42 0.05
C LEU A 538 -0.17 20.10 -1.32
N LEU A 539 -0.84 21.26 -1.37
CA LEU A 539 -1.14 21.92 -2.63
C LEU A 539 0.11 22.44 -3.35
N ARG A 540 1.14 22.91 -2.62
CA ARG A 540 2.39 23.39 -3.22
C ARG A 540 3.04 22.36 -4.16
N PRO A 541 3.41 21.15 -3.72
CA PRO A 541 4.02 20.17 -4.61
C PRO A 541 3.07 19.68 -5.71
N VAL A 542 1.77 19.56 -5.44
CA VAL A 542 0.78 19.14 -6.46
C VAL A 542 0.67 20.17 -7.58
N LEU A 543 0.51 21.45 -7.25
CA LEU A 543 0.41 22.52 -8.22
C LEU A 543 1.75 22.81 -8.91
N GLY A 544 2.86 22.61 -8.21
CA GLY A 544 4.21 22.75 -8.76
C GLY A 544 4.48 21.83 -9.93
N VAL A 545 3.95 20.60 -9.88
CA VAL A 545 4.02 19.62 -10.98
C VAL A 545 2.81 19.70 -11.90
N ASP A 546 2.02 20.78 -11.85
CA ASP A 546 0.82 20.96 -12.68
C ASP A 546 -0.17 19.78 -12.61
N ALA A 547 -0.30 19.22 -11.42
CA ALA A 547 -1.30 18.19 -11.11
C ALA A 547 -2.58 18.82 -10.54
N ARG A 548 -3.61 17.99 -10.40
CA ARG A 548 -4.91 18.37 -9.83
C ARG A 548 -5.04 17.82 -8.42
N ALA A 549 -5.37 18.67 -7.46
CA ALA A 549 -5.85 18.24 -6.15
C ALA A 549 -7.39 18.29 -6.12
N GLU A 550 -8.00 17.28 -5.52
CA GLU A 550 -9.43 17.22 -5.22
C GLU A 550 -9.63 17.19 -3.71
N ILE A 551 -10.44 18.12 -3.20
CA ILE A 551 -10.77 18.31 -1.79
C ILE A 551 -12.27 18.13 -1.63
N ALA A 552 -12.70 16.99 -1.11
CA ALA A 552 -14.08 16.73 -0.76
C ALA A 552 -14.32 17.05 0.71
N ILE A 553 -15.47 17.65 0.99
CA ILE A 553 -15.92 17.95 2.34
C ILE A 553 -17.40 17.59 2.48
N ALA A 554 -17.78 16.98 3.60
CA ALA A 554 -19.16 16.69 3.95
C ALA A 554 -19.47 17.05 5.40
N VAL A 555 -20.68 17.50 5.65
CA VAL A 555 -21.26 17.64 6.99
C VAL A 555 -22.02 16.36 7.31
N ASP A 556 -21.61 15.66 8.37
CA ASP A 556 -22.32 14.47 8.85
C ASP A 556 -23.63 14.86 9.57
N PRO A 557 -24.55 13.91 9.85
CA PRO A 557 -25.81 14.20 10.54
C PRO A 557 -25.65 14.81 11.95
N ARG A 558 -24.45 14.75 12.53
CA ARG A 558 -24.10 15.34 13.83
C ARG A 558 -23.47 16.72 13.68
N GLY A 559 -23.45 17.29 12.47
CA GLY A 559 -22.88 18.60 12.18
C GLY A 559 -21.36 18.63 12.06
N ARG A 560 -20.69 17.48 11.98
CA ARG A 560 -19.22 17.41 11.94
C ARG A 560 -18.71 17.36 10.52
N LEU A 561 -17.54 17.96 10.30
CA LEU A 561 -16.90 18.00 8.99
C LEU A 561 -16.06 16.75 8.75
N ARG A 562 -16.26 16.16 7.58
CA ARG A 562 -15.49 15.04 7.05
C ARG A 562 -14.80 15.48 5.78
N TRP A 563 -13.56 15.08 5.63
CA TRP A 563 -12.69 15.50 4.55
C TRP A 563 -12.20 14.28 3.76
N GLY A 564 -12.01 14.47 2.46
CA GLY A 564 -11.35 13.53 1.56
C GLY A 564 -10.42 14.31 0.65
N LEU A 565 -9.20 13.80 0.45
CA LEU A 565 -8.20 14.39 -0.44
C LEU A 565 -7.71 13.38 -1.46
N ALA A 566 -7.58 13.81 -2.71
CA ALA A 566 -6.96 13.04 -3.78
C ALA A 566 -6.07 13.94 -4.65
N VAL A 567 -5.09 13.30 -5.28
CA VAL A 567 -4.19 13.91 -6.25
C VAL A 567 -4.28 13.12 -7.54
N THR A 568 -4.47 13.80 -8.66
CA THR A 568 -4.70 13.21 -9.98
C THR A 568 -4.01 14.02 -11.07
N HIS A 569 -3.90 13.46 -12.28
CA HIS A 569 -3.46 14.21 -13.45
C HIS A 569 -4.42 15.37 -13.75
N ARG A 570 -3.90 16.54 -14.19
CA ARG A 570 -4.73 17.72 -14.50
C ARG A 570 -5.87 17.45 -15.48
N GLY A 571 -5.60 16.61 -16.48
CA GLY A 571 -6.56 16.22 -17.51
C GLY A 571 -7.46 15.04 -17.12
N ALA A 572 -7.31 14.49 -15.92
CA ALA A 572 -8.18 13.42 -15.45
C ALA A 572 -9.62 13.93 -15.37
N LYS A 573 -10.52 13.30 -16.13
CA LYS A 573 -11.94 13.42 -15.87
C LYS A 573 -12.18 12.81 -14.50
N SER A 574 -12.61 13.62 -13.54
CA SER A 574 -12.96 13.15 -12.20
C SER A 574 -13.88 11.95 -12.36
N ARG A 575 -13.38 10.74 -12.08
CA ARG A 575 -14.24 9.56 -12.01
C ARG A 575 -15.04 9.83 -10.75
N TYR A 576 -16.34 10.06 -10.89
CA TYR A 576 -17.27 10.60 -9.88
C TYR A 576 -17.38 9.84 -8.53
N ALA A 577 -16.43 8.99 -8.16
CA ALA A 577 -16.18 8.62 -6.79
C ALA A 577 -15.32 9.72 -6.15
N PRO A 578 -15.90 10.69 -5.42
CA PRO A 578 -15.10 11.64 -4.64
C PRO A 578 -14.13 10.87 -3.73
N PRO A 579 -12.99 11.48 -3.35
CA PRO A 579 -12.14 10.88 -2.34
C PRO A 579 -12.98 10.53 -1.11
N GLU A 580 -12.66 9.41 -0.48
CA GLU A 580 -13.42 8.90 0.65
C GLU A 580 -13.55 9.96 1.75
N ILE A 581 -14.78 10.40 2.00
CA ILE A 581 -15.09 11.53 2.88
C ILE A 581 -15.37 11.01 4.29
N ASP A 582 -14.31 10.62 5.01
CA ASP A 582 -14.45 10.09 6.38
C ASP A 582 -13.31 10.49 7.33
N LEU A 583 -12.44 11.42 6.91
CA LEU A 583 -11.26 11.82 7.66
C LEU A 583 -11.42 13.21 8.29
N THR A 584 -10.61 13.53 9.29
CA THR A 584 -10.37 14.93 9.65
C THR A 584 -9.50 15.58 8.55
N LEU A 585 -9.44 16.91 8.50
CA LEU A 585 -8.62 17.60 7.51
C LEU A 585 -7.13 17.25 7.67
N GLY A 586 -6.60 17.36 8.88
CA GLY A 586 -5.19 17.08 9.17
C GLY A 586 -4.78 15.67 8.78
N ASP A 587 -5.67 14.70 8.99
CA ASP A 587 -5.46 13.32 8.58
C ASP A 587 -5.50 13.13 7.06
N ALA A 588 -6.48 13.74 6.40
CA ALA A 588 -6.56 13.68 4.95
C ALA A 588 -5.26 14.24 4.33
N VAL A 589 -4.74 15.35 4.86
CA VAL A 589 -3.50 15.97 4.39
C VAL A 589 -2.31 15.08 4.70
N GLY A 590 -2.17 14.63 5.94
CA GLY A 590 -1.08 13.77 6.39
C GLY A 590 -0.99 12.46 5.60
N ARG A 591 -2.14 11.83 5.29
CA ARG A 591 -2.21 10.60 4.50
C ARG A 591 -1.71 10.80 3.07
N VAL A 592 -2.11 11.89 2.43
CA VAL A 592 -1.67 12.17 1.06
C VAL A 592 -0.19 12.56 1.05
N LEU A 593 0.28 13.33 2.03
CA LEU A 593 1.70 13.71 2.15
C LEU A 593 2.61 12.51 2.44
N ALA A 594 2.18 11.57 3.28
CA ALA A 594 2.94 10.36 3.57
C ALA A 594 3.13 9.46 2.34
N ALA A 595 2.20 9.51 1.38
CA ALA A 595 2.27 8.77 0.12
C ALA A 595 2.54 9.70 -1.07
N LEU A 596 3.07 10.92 -0.85
CA LEU A 596 3.18 11.93 -1.89
C LEU A 596 3.96 11.44 -3.13
N PRO A 597 5.12 10.76 -2.99
CA PRO A 597 5.85 10.27 -4.15
C PRO A 597 5.07 9.23 -4.95
N GLN A 598 4.36 8.32 -4.27
CA GLN A 598 3.48 7.34 -4.90
C GLN A 598 2.30 8.00 -5.62
N ARG A 599 1.69 9.02 -5.00
CA ARG A 599 0.55 9.74 -5.57
C ARG A 599 0.93 10.56 -6.79
N LEU A 600 2.06 11.26 -6.74
CA LEU A 600 2.57 12.01 -7.89
C LEU A 600 3.10 11.07 -8.99
N GLY A 601 3.78 9.98 -8.64
CA GLY A 601 4.21 8.97 -9.61
C GLY A 601 3.05 8.26 -10.32
N GLY A 602 1.88 8.13 -9.67
CA GLY A 602 0.67 7.61 -10.32
C GLY A 602 0.19 8.45 -11.51
N ILE A 603 0.47 9.76 -11.52
CA ILE A 603 0.09 10.72 -12.58
C ILE A 603 0.82 10.39 -13.89
N GLU A 604 2.03 9.86 -13.80
CA GLU A 604 2.89 9.52 -14.95
C GLU A 604 2.18 8.58 -15.93
N HIS A 605 1.24 7.78 -15.43
CA HIS A 605 0.49 6.80 -16.21
C HIS A 605 -0.73 7.36 -16.94
N ASP A 606 -1.16 8.59 -16.66
CA ASP A 606 -2.36 9.19 -17.25
C ASP A 606 -2.07 10.12 -18.44
N VAL A 607 -0.79 10.34 -18.76
CA VAL A 607 -0.34 11.20 -19.85
C VAL A 607 -0.49 10.48 -21.21
N ALA A 608 -1.12 11.16 -22.18
CA ALA A 608 -1.27 10.64 -23.55
C ALA A 608 0.10 10.41 -24.21
N ARG A 609 0.35 9.22 -24.78
CA ARG A 609 1.68 8.81 -25.29
C ARG A 609 2.13 9.43 -26.61
N THR A 610 1.21 10.09 -27.31
CA THR A 610 1.44 10.65 -28.66
C THR A 610 1.54 12.18 -28.67
N GLU A 611 1.00 12.86 -27.66
CA GLU A 611 1.03 14.32 -27.55
C GLU A 611 2.41 14.82 -27.11
N PRO A 612 2.87 16.02 -27.50
CA PRO A 612 4.09 16.60 -26.93
C PRO A 612 3.97 16.77 -25.41
N LEU A 613 5.05 16.48 -24.66
CA LEU A 613 5.17 16.92 -23.26
C LEU A 613 5.79 18.29 -23.19
N SER A 614 5.15 19.18 -22.44
CA SER A 614 5.80 20.38 -21.94
C SER A 614 6.27 20.13 -20.51
N PRO A 615 7.57 20.30 -20.20
CA PRO A 615 8.07 20.14 -18.84
C PRO A 615 7.46 21.20 -17.93
N ALA A 616 6.98 20.81 -16.75
CA ALA A 616 6.59 21.77 -15.72
C ALA A 616 7.84 22.55 -15.26
N GLN A 617 7.77 23.87 -15.21
CA GLN A 617 8.88 24.71 -14.72
C GLN A 617 8.34 25.74 -13.74
N HIS A 618 8.78 25.64 -12.49
CA HIS A 618 8.46 26.60 -11.43
C HIS A 618 9.73 26.89 -10.63
N GLY A 619 10.51 27.86 -11.10
CA GLY A 619 11.73 28.28 -10.40
C GLY A 619 11.47 29.00 -9.07
N ARG A 620 10.22 29.40 -8.79
CA ARG A 620 9.82 30.06 -7.54
C ARG A 620 8.87 29.17 -6.75
N ALA A 621 8.85 29.37 -5.43
CA ALA A 621 7.88 28.74 -4.56
C ALA A 621 6.46 28.98 -5.07
N VAL A 622 5.64 27.93 -5.05
CA VAL A 622 4.24 28.00 -5.44
C VAL A 622 3.49 28.73 -4.34
N ASP A 623 2.86 29.86 -4.72
CA ASP A 623 1.97 30.57 -3.82
C ASP A 623 0.62 29.85 -3.78
N VAL A 624 0.12 29.60 -2.58
CA VAL A 624 -1.14 28.90 -2.34
C VAL A 624 -1.98 29.77 -1.41
N GLU A 625 -3.23 30.00 -1.82
CA GLU A 625 -4.19 30.75 -1.03
C GLU A 625 -4.32 30.18 0.39
N THR A 626 -4.23 31.04 1.40
CA THR A 626 -4.40 30.66 2.80
C THR A 626 -5.86 30.62 3.21
N GLY A 627 -6.22 29.75 4.16
CA GLY A 627 -7.56 29.71 4.73
C GLY A 627 -8.56 28.94 3.87
N ILE A 628 -8.06 28.10 2.95
CA ILE A 628 -8.85 27.16 2.16
C ILE A 628 -9.81 26.33 3.02
N PRO A 629 -9.40 25.79 4.19
CA PRO A 629 -10.31 25.00 5.02
C PRO A 629 -11.55 25.75 5.47
N THR A 630 -11.38 27.00 5.91
CA THR A 630 -12.47 27.86 6.39
C THR A 630 -13.45 28.15 5.25
N LEU A 631 -12.94 28.50 4.07
CA LEU A 631 -13.78 28.77 2.89
C LEU A 631 -14.59 27.53 2.48
N LEU A 632 -13.97 26.35 2.45
CA LEU A 632 -14.68 25.12 2.08
C LEU A 632 -15.69 24.69 3.15
N GLN A 633 -15.39 24.91 4.43
CA GLN A 633 -16.31 24.67 5.54
C GLN A 633 -17.60 25.50 5.39
N GLU A 634 -17.50 26.79 5.09
CA GLU A 634 -18.67 27.65 4.89
C GLU A 634 -19.57 27.14 3.76
N VAL A 635 -18.97 26.74 2.62
CA VAL A 635 -19.74 26.19 1.48
C VAL A 635 -20.36 24.84 1.87
N ALA A 636 -19.63 23.99 2.60
CA ALA A 636 -20.13 22.69 3.04
C ALA A 636 -21.31 22.81 4.01
N GLN A 637 -21.29 23.80 4.91
CA GLN A 637 -22.42 24.08 5.80
C GLN A 637 -23.68 24.46 5.02
N ARG A 638 -23.54 25.13 3.86
CA ARG A 638 -24.67 25.50 3.00
C ARG A 638 -25.20 24.34 2.16
N TYR A 639 -24.31 23.52 1.60
CA TYR A 639 -24.68 22.50 0.59
C TYR A 639 -24.62 21.06 1.10
N GLY A 640 -24.20 20.83 2.35
CA GLY A 640 -24.03 19.52 2.97
C GLY A 640 -22.81 18.75 2.47
N ARG A 641 -22.57 18.69 1.15
CA ARG A 641 -21.35 18.09 0.56
C ARG A 641 -20.82 18.91 -0.60
N VAL A 642 -19.51 19.12 -0.61
CA VAL A 642 -18.79 19.96 -1.56
C VAL A 642 -17.54 19.22 -2.04
N LEU A 643 -17.21 19.39 -3.31
CA LEU A 643 -15.97 18.94 -3.94
C LEU A 643 -15.31 20.15 -4.60
N ALA A 644 -14.15 20.54 -4.09
CA ALA A 644 -13.29 21.52 -4.71
C ALA A 644 -12.20 20.81 -5.50
N ALA A 645 -11.93 21.26 -6.72
CA ALA A 645 -10.79 20.82 -7.48
C ALA A 645 -9.95 22.03 -7.84
N VAL A 646 -8.64 21.92 -7.62
CA VAL A 646 -7.67 22.97 -7.91
C VAL A 646 -6.58 22.45 -8.84
N THR A 647 -6.27 23.27 -9.83
CA THR A 647 -5.13 23.14 -10.73
C THR A 647 -4.37 24.47 -10.72
N ARG A 648 -3.28 24.56 -11.47
CA ARG A 648 -2.56 25.83 -11.64
C ARG A 648 -3.43 26.91 -12.30
N GLU A 649 -4.42 26.51 -13.09
CA GLU A 649 -5.33 27.43 -13.80
C GLU A 649 -6.42 28.01 -12.88
N GLY A 650 -6.64 27.42 -11.71
CA GLY A 650 -7.56 27.93 -10.71
C GLY A 650 -8.41 26.84 -10.05
N TRP A 651 -9.54 27.27 -9.52
CA TRP A 651 -10.45 26.48 -8.71
C TRP A 651 -11.75 26.19 -9.44
N THR A 652 -12.28 24.99 -9.22
CA THR A 652 -13.63 24.59 -9.60
C THR A 652 -14.33 24.01 -8.38
N LEU A 653 -15.57 24.45 -8.13
CA LEU A 653 -16.37 24.01 -6.99
C LEU A 653 -17.61 23.26 -7.49
N HIS A 654 -17.88 22.13 -6.86
CA HIS A 654 -19.05 21.30 -7.08
C HIS A 654 -19.78 21.06 -5.76
N ALA A 655 -21.11 21.06 -5.79
CA ALA A 655 -21.95 20.66 -4.66
C ALA A 655 -22.74 19.39 -5.00
N TRP A 656 -23.02 18.58 -3.98
CA TRP A 656 -23.90 17.42 -4.13
C TRP A 656 -25.35 17.84 -3.95
N THR A 657 -26.07 18.01 -5.05
CA THR A 657 -27.48 18.39 -5.06
C THR A 657 -28.26 17.40 -5.91
N GLN A 658 -29.50 17.06 -5.53
CA GLN A 658 -30.34 16.13 -6.30
C GLN A 658 -29.67 14.78 -6.63
N ARG A 659 -28.85 14.24 -5.72
CA ARG A 659 -28.08 13.00 -5.90
C ARG A 659 -27.08 13.03 -7.07
N ARG A 660 -26.57 14.20 -7.43
CA ARG A 660 -25.49 14.38 -8.42
C ARG A 660 -24.55 15.52 -8.04
N TRP A 661 -23.32 15.48 -8.52
CA TRP A 661 -22.39 16.60 -8.40
C TRP A 661 -22.73 17.66 -9.44
N GLN A 662 -23.04 18.88 -9.01
CA GLN A 662 -23.27 20.04 -9.88
C GLN A 662 -22.17 21.07 -9.67
N ARG A 663 -21.60 21.59 -10.76
CA ARG A 663 -20.66 22.70 -10.69
C ARG A 663 -21.40 23.95 -10.22
N ILE A 664 -20.94 24.55 -9.13
CA ILE A 664 -21.51 25.77 -8.55
C ILE A 664 -20.64 27.01 -8.83
N GLY A 665 -19.37 26.84 -9.19
CA GLY A 665 -18.53 27.95 -9.58
C GLY A 665 -17.14 27.53 -10.09
N ALA A 666 -16.42 28.49 -10.68
CA ALA A 666 -15.00 28.41 -10.95
C ALA A 666 -14.38 29.81 -11.04
N GLY A 667 -13.08 29.89 -10.84
CA GLY A 667 -12.35 31.16 -10.79
C GLY A 667 -10.88 30.94 -10.50
N THR A 668 -10.12 32.02 -10.46
CA THR A 668 -8.66 31.96 -10.28
C THR A 668 -8.24 31.75 -8.82
N SER A 669 -9.11 32.13 -7.87
CA SER A 669 -8.93 31.88 -6.43
C SER A 669 -10.19 31.27 -5.82
N LEU A 670 -10.05 30.50 -4.74
CA LEU A 670 -11.19 29.91 -4.04
C LEU A 670 -12.10 31.00 -3.47
N ARG A 671 -11.54 32.06 -2.90
CA ARG A 671 -12.32 33.20 -2.38
C ARG A 671 -13.17 33.87 -3.45
N GLU A 672 -12.66 34.03 -4.66
CA GLU A 672 -13.43 34.54 -5.80
C GLU A 672 -14.63 33.61 -6.08
N VAL A 673 -14.40 32.31 -6.16
CA VAL A 673 -15.48 31.34 -6.43
C VAL A 673 -16.53 31.35 -5.32
N VAL A 674 -16.11 31.30 -4.05
CA VAL A 674 -17.02 31.32 -2.90
C VAL A 674 -17.85 32.61 -2.88
N THR A 675 -17.25 33.76 -3.16
CA THR A 675 -17.96 35.05 -3.20
C THR A 675 -19.03 35.06 -4.29
N HIS A 676 -18.71 34.58 -5.50
CA HIS A 676 -19.69 34.48 -6.59
C HIS A 676 -20.84 33.53 -6.26
N THR A 677 -20.57 32.40 -5.59
CA THR A 677 -21.65 31.49 -5.15
C THR A 677 -22.54 32.05 -4.04
N ARG A 678 -22.10 33.08 -3.31
CA ARG A 678 -22.96 33.80 -2.34
C ARG A 678 -23.95 34.74 -3.02
N THR A 679 -23.59 35.27 -4.20
CA THR A 679 -24.41 36.27 -4.91
C THR A 679 -25.44 35.67 -5.87
N THR A 680 -25.28 34.41 -6.28
CA THR A 680 -26.09 33.78 -7.34
C THR A 680 -27.09 32.74 -6.86
N GLY A 681 -27.12 32.42 -5.57
CA GLY A 681 -28.10 31.50 -4.96
C GLY A 681 -28.54 31.98 -3.62
#